data_AF-A0A0C9X5W6-F1
#
_entry.id   AF-A0A0C9X5W6-F1
#
_cell.length_a   1.000
_cell.length_b   1.000
_cell.length_c   1.000
_cell.angle_alpha   90.00
_cell.angle_beta   90.00
_cell.angle_gamma   90.00
#
_symmetry.space_group_name_H-M   'P 1'
#
loop_
_entity.id
_entity.type
_entity.pdbx_description
1 polymer ?
#
loop_
_entity_poly.entity_id
_entity_poly.type
_entity_poly.pdbx_seq_one_letter_code
_entity_poly.pdbx_strand_id
1 'polypeptide(L)'
;MLHPQLDAEGKHLAQFRKSMKKFTTTTDHTFSVVGHSRPYTFGRLNNDIIVLLSSLGVTNEKLLNKQDEYFQWLRNATEDPTAAVDFLSCIDQYPLAGKVLLNGINDPDVARDIRRLQLVEISRYTDEREKFKSRMIIRESRRLFGVCDPFQVLKEGEVHIRIMASRKGPSTPIHGDVLIVRNPCLHPGDCLKLRAVHNDKLSHLVDCLVFASVARPGHHAAPSMSSGGDLDGDEFLVCWDKDLVPPRISESYDYPGNKERISKKVTREDLAVHFASYNAAGLARVSALHNKWARYHPLGALSVECQELNALHSQSVDGAGIKIPERLTKPPEATEPFIIDLLEQAARKFAAEFMESKTNLASIPSLDAEQGQKLVSQLFKSTQHAVTEYELFELAYRLAQKYQFDLCPYLGQIDWSAITAMQKRAISTTLSLSSVDYPYMWNSLVKSDILMPQDLYSRSLHSPFSIQRLYSSKEHGLTTFFEYLRMATQDYTRKLLVIQTERRFSVGIFMRGNIPWDEEPEVNDNVVVCSFLPESSSTIATQRPCSAGYRLHLSDSKMELYNRQRSDTFIFINRQLGTEVVVSIALQKISSTVQRQLGRVNRSPLIGIELHVVSNHDRVAHQLFDLWFQHVPTEEYVRRFQRQSAPYRMNDLKDVDWSKEPDWLKSAFYPAKNPQGLPSSRQPKTHTQETMDGVLSRRMLPELDQILDFGLMYHAEDEVSLVFHYLLLLQPFPQGMVVKWIDKYPPLVFTALKVYPPDEDLKLPPETEQMTRTIVQAIIRSANDLRIASLVALEKIAGSIALLPIDEYIELLMLAALSVRSSQLVQEVLLVMNDIRLAHCPQTPVLEYGHKHALGVVFDRAEEAADECPCNEDGKPRKQRNPPSQTNLTFVPDDTTHVMATLRVDAKTAIRLHSHVRLQATSKAENRWIDAPVLDGLVVQAMKGELKIKLLHPAPPETERMDWVVFNAGSIATSRAMLDALLRLLTQKQAACLFYSFITGDEEEAPEDQQVPSVEVIPPGDDSGLNESQRMAVQSWAAPLSLIWGPPGTGKTTVVVDILRSIIKTYYPQTPKILMTASTHNAVDNVLERFVKINEEDQLLREEQILRVATDQSKVNQDLQHFTIDARIGGDMNQNSRLVKQAQERVERSVLVFTTCAGESAF
;
A
#
# COMPACT_ATOMS: atom_id res chain seq x y z
N MET A 1 26.46 7.41 -14.16
CA MET A 1 27.10 8.18 -13.08
C MET A 1 28.60 7.99 -13.16
N LEU A 2 29.39 8.97 -12.70
CA LEU A 2 30.86 8.88 -12.69
C LEU A 2 31.32 7.95 -11.56
N HIS A 3 32.39 7.19 -11.79
CA HIS A 3 32.96 6.28 -10.79
C HIS A 3 34.49 6.39 -10.78
N PRO A 4 35.08 7.21 -9.89
CA PRO A 4 36.50 7.57 -9.93
C PRO A 4 37.47 6.38 -9.93
N GLN A 5 37.15 5.29 -9.22
CA GLN A 5 38.01 4.10 -9.20
C GLN A 5 38.01 3.35 -10.52
N LEU A 6 36.86 3.29 -11.23
CA LEU A 6 36.75 2.59 -12.51
C LEU A 6 37.38 3.42 -13.63
N ASP A 7 37.25 4.74 -13.53
CA ASP A 7 37.91 5.69 -14.43
C ASP A 7 39.45 5.61 -14.29
N ALA A 8 39.95 5.54 -13.05
CA ALA A 8 41.38 5.34 -12.78
C ALA A 8 41.92 3.99 -13.29
N GLU A 9 41.09 2.93 -13.31
CA GLU A 9 41.48 1.63 -13.87
C GLU A 9 41.57 1.63 -15.41
N GLY A 10 40.85 2.53 -16.10
CA GLY A 10 40.92 2.71 -17.56
C GLY A 10 40.46 1.51 -18.41
N LYS A 11 39.86 0.47 -17.81
CA LYS A 11 39.51 -0.79 -18.50
C LYS A 11 38.20 -0.73 -19.30
N HIS A 12 37.26 0.12 -18.92
CA HIS A 12 35.92 0.16 -19.49
C HIS A 12 35.45 1.61 -19.68
N LEU A 13 34.86 1.92 -20.85
CA LEU A 13 34.28 3.24 -21.14
C LEU A 13 32.92 3.46 -20.44
N ALA A 14 32.12 2.40 -20.28
CA ALA A 14 30.84 2.42 -19.57
C ALA A 14 30.49 1.01 -19.08
N GLN A 15 29.74 0.92 -17.98
CA GLN A 15 29.27 -0.35 -17.40
C GLN A 15 27.74 -0.36 -17.29
N PHE A 16 27.10 -1.42 -17.79
CA PHE A 16 25.64 -1.58 -17.79
C PHE A 16 25.19 -2.70 -16.84
N ARG A 17 24.20 -2.42 -16.01
CA ARG A 17 23.56 -3.41 -15.14
C ARG A 17 22.52 -4.22 -15.89
N LYS A 18 22.12 -5.38 -15.34
CA LYS A 18 21.09 -6.25 -15.94
C LYS A 18 19.77 -5.51 -16.20
N SER A 19 19.35 -4.63 -15.28
CA SER A 19 18.10 -3.83 -15.42
C SER A 19 18.15 -2.80 -16.56
N MET A 20 19.34 -2.36 -16.96
CA MET A 20 19.53 -1.40 -18.05
C MET A 20 19.49 -2.07 -19.43
N LYS A 21 19.71 -3.39 -19.50
CA LYS A 21 19.69 -4.15 -20.75
C LYS A 21 18.26 -4.57 -21.09
N LYS A 22 17.55 -3.75 -21.86
CA LYS A 22 16.18 -4.03 -22.31
C LYS A 22 16.12 -5.10 -23.41
N PHE A 23 17.17 -5.22 -24.23
CA PHE A 23 17.30 -6.20 -25.33
C PHE A 23 18.68 -6.87 -25.29
N THR A 24 18.76 -8.12 -25.76
CA THR A 24 19.99 -8.94 -25.73
C THR A 24 20.84 -8.86 -27.01
N THR A 25 20.36 -8.22 -28.08
CA THR A 25 20.88 -8.38 -29.45
C THR A 25 21.12 -7.06 -30.19
N THR A 26 21.65 -6.03 -29.53
CA THR A 26 22.07 -4.79 -30.22
C THR A 26 23.58 -4.82 -30.49
N THR A 27 23.97 -4.76 -31.76
CA THR A 27 25.37 -4.64 -32.24
C THR A 27 25.89 -3.20 -32.25
N ASP A 28 25.01 -2.22 -32.02
CA ASP A 28 25.36 -0.81 -31.96
C ASP A 28 25.99 -0.46 -30.60
N HIS A 29 27.13 0.23 -30.63
CA HIS A 29 27.90 0.67 -29.47
C HIS A 29 27.86 2.19 -29.26
N THR A 30 26.92 2.87 -29.92
CA THR A 30 26.74 4.33 -29.79
C THR A 30 26.21 4.70 -28.40
N PHE A 31 26.93 5.58 -27.70
CA PHE A 31 26.50 6.15 -26.42
C PHE A 31 25.76 7.47 -26.66
N SER A 32 24.48 7.52 -26.30
CA SER A 32 23.62 8.70 -26.46
C SER A 32 23.18 9.25 -25.11
N VAL A 33 23.29 10.56 -24.92
CA VAL A 33 22.92 11.25 -23.67
C VAL A 33 21.60 12.00 -23.87
N VAL A 34 20.56 11.63 -23.12
CA VAL A 34 19.23 12.27 -23.17
C VAL A 34 19.13 13.47 -22.21
N GLY A 35 19.79 13.40 -21.06
CA GLY A 35 19.82 14.44 -20.03
C GLY A 35 21.06 14.34 -19.14
N HIS A 36 21.35 15.40 -18.38
CA HIS A 36 22.48 15.46 -17.45
C HIS A 36 22.14 16.32 -16.23
N SER A 37 22.82 16.09 -15.10
CA SER A 37 22.67 16.90 -13.89
C SER A 37 23.12 18.35 -14.15
N ARG A 38 22.35 19.31 -13.63
CA ARG A 38 22.60 20.74 -13.81
C ARG A 38 22.51 21.47 -12.47
N PRO A 39 23.33 22.51 -12.26
CA PRO A 39 23.23 23.34 -11.07
C PRO A 39 21.97 24.20 -11.11
N TYR A 40 21.55 24.69 -9.95
CA TYR A 40 20.46 25.67 -9.80
C TYR A 40 19.09 25.25 -10.36
N THR A 41 18.82 23.94 -10.49
CA THR A 41 17.50 23.41 -10.84
C THR A 41 16.55 23.45 -9.65
N PHE A 42 15.89 24.58 -9.43
CA PHE A 42 14.96 24.73 -8.30
C PHE A 42 13.69 23.90 -8.47
N GLY A 43 13.16 23.42 -7.34
CA GLY A 43 11.90 22.71 -7.29
C GLY A 43 10.70 23.65 -7.42
N ARG A 44 9.67 23.19 -8.15
CA ARG A 44 8.36 23.84 -8.22
C ARG A 44 7.33 22.97 -7.52
N LEU A 45 6.57 23.53 -6.59
CA LEU A 45 5.42 22.85 -6.00
C LEU A 45 4.27 22.84 -7.02
N ASN A 46 3.79 21.64 -7.35
CA ASN A 46 2.58 21.44 -8.13
C ASN A 46 1.37 21.23 -7.20
N ASN A 47 0.17 21.25 -7.77
CA ASN A 47 -1.06 21.06 -7.01
C ASN A 47 -1.12 19.67 -6.35
N ASP A 48 -0.58 18.65 -7.00
CA ASP A 48 -0.60 17.27 -6.49
C ASP A 48 0.21 17.16 -5.19
N ILE A 49 1.44 17.67 -5.16
CA ILE A 49 2.28 17.71 -3.96
C ILE A 49 1.62 18.54 -2.86
N ILE A 50 0.99 19.67 -3.20
CA ILE A 50 0.29 20.52 -2.22
C ILE A 50 -0.87 19.77 -1.54
N VAL A 51 -1.65 18.99 -2.30
CA VAL A 51 -2.73 18.15 -1.77
C VAL A 51 -2.18 17.10 -0.80
N LEU A 52 -1.06 16.46 -1.15
CA LEU A 52 -0.42 15.47 -0.28
C LEU A 52 0.14 16.10 0.99
N LEU A 53 0.83 17.24 0.89
CA LEU A 53 1.37 17.96 2.04
C LEU A 53 0.27 18.43 3.01
N SER A 54 -0.83 18.96 2.47
CA SER A 54 -2.00 19.33 3.28
C SER A 54 -2.57 18.10 4.01
N SER A 55 -2.70 16.97 3.33
CA SER A 55 -3.16 15.70 3.93
C SER A 55 -2.20 15.14 4.99
N LEU A 56 -0.89 15.41 4.87
CA LEU A 56 0.15 15.01 5.83
C LEU A 56 0.34 15.99 7.00
N GLY A 57 -0.53 17.00 7.13
CA GLY A 57 -0.56 17.90 8.28
C GLY A 57 0.20 19.21 8.11
N VAL A 58 0.61 19.58 6.88
CA VAL A 58 1.09 20.94 6.61
C VAL A 58 -0.12 21.89 6.58
N THR A 59 -0.12 22.86 7.48
CA THR A 59 -1.23 23.83 7.64
C THR A 59 -1.37 24.74 6.42
N ASN A 60 -2.62 25.10 6.09
CA ASN A 60 -2.94 26.02 4.99
C ASN A 60 -2.19 27.36 5.09
N GLU A 61 -2.00 27.89 6.31
CA GLU A 61 -1.26 29.13 6.57
C GLU A 61 0.19 29.06 6.07
N LYS A 62 0.89 27.95 6.32
CA LYS A 62 2.28 27.75 5.86
C LYS A 62 2.38 27.77 4.34
N LEU A 63 1.43 27.13 3.65
CA LEU A 63 1.41 27.09 2.19
C LEU A 63 1.13 28.47 1.57
N LEU A 64 0.21 29.24 2.17
CA LEU A 64 -0.06 30.62 1.77
C LEU A 64 1.16 31.52 2.00
N ASN A 65 1.81 31.41 3.15
CA ASN A 65 3.03 32.18 3.44
C ASN A 65 4.14 31.90 2.41
N LYS A 66 4.34 30.64 2.00
CA LYS A 66 5.32 30.30 0.95
C LYS A 66 4.96 30.86 -0.43
N GLN A 67 3.67 30.93 -0.75
CA GLN A 67 3.21 31.57 -1.97
C GLN A 67 3.49 33.08 -1.93
N ASP A 68 3.23 33.73 -0.79
CA ASP A 68 3.50 35.16 -0.58
C ASP A 68 5.00 35.47 -0.64
N GLU A 69 5.86 34.64 -0.04
CA GLU A 69 7.33 34.75 -0.14
C GLU A 69 7.79 34.70 -1.61
N TYR A 70 7.23 33.80 -2.42
CA TYR A 70 7.52 33.69 -3.84
C TYR A 70 7.08 34.94 -4.63
N PHE A 71 5.89 35.47 -4.33
CA PHE A 71 5.37 36.69 -4.95
C PHE A 71 6.16 37.95 -4.57
N GLN A 72 6.58 38.07 -3.31
CA GLN A 72 7.46 39.15 -2.87
C GLN A 72 8.81 39.08 -3.58
N TRP A 73 9.37 37.88 -3.75
CA TRP A 73 10.60 37.69 -4.50
C TRP A 73 10.46 38.10 -5.98
N LEU A 74 9.35 37.74 -6.62
CA LEU A 74 9.04 38.22 -7.97
C LEU A 74 8.98 39.75 -8.03
N ARG A 75 8.33 40.42 -7.08
CA ARG A 75 8.24 41.89 -7.03
C ARG A 75 9.63 42.54 -6.88
N ASN A 76 10.45 42.00 -5.97
CA ASN A 76 11.77 42.53 -5.68
C ASN A 76 12.78 42.35 -6.82
N ALA A 77 12.54 41.42 -7.75
CA ALA A 77 13.44 41.16 -8.88
C ALA A 77 13.63 42.36 -9.85
N THR A 78 12.82 43.43 -9.75
CA THR A 78 13.03 44.68 -10.52
C THR A 78 13.83 45.73 -9.75
N GLU A 79 13.85 45.64 -8.42
CA GLU A 79 14.44 46.66 -7.54
C GLU A 79 15.81 46.22 -6.99
N ASP A 80 15.97 44.92 -6.76
CA ASP A 80 17.15 44.32 -6.17
C ASP A 80 17.93 43.48 -7.21
N PRO A 81 19.17 43.88 -7.56
CA PRO A 81 20.05 43.12 -8.46
C PRO A 81 20.22 41.66 -8.05
N THR A 82 20.14 41.35 -6.75
CA THR A 82 20.33 39.99 -6.23
C THR A 82 19.11 39.13 -6.43
N ALA A 83 17.92 39.63 -6.08
CA ALA A 83 16.65 38.99 -6.40
C ALA A 83 16.48 38.79 -7.92
N ALA A 84 16.94 39.75 -8.73
CA ALA A 84 16.93 39.66 -10.18
C ALA A 84 17.81 38.52 -10.71
N VAL A 85 19.06 38.44 -10.27
CA VAL A 85 19.99 37.38 -10.68
C VAL A 85 19.48 36.02 -10.24
N ASP A 86 19.05 35.88 -8.99
CA ASP A 86 18.46 34.63 -8.47
C ASP A 86 17.25 34.22 -9.33
N PHE A 87 16.34 35.15 -9.63
CA PHE A 87 15.13 34.89 -10.44
C PHE A 87 15.49 34.43 -11.85
N LEU A 88 16.40 35.16 -12.52
CA LEU A 88 16.85 34.85 -13.87
C LEU A 88 17.58 33.51 -13.96
N SER A 89 18.40 33.19 -12.96
CA SER A 89 19.05 31.88 -12.86
C SER A 89 18.04 30.74 -12.68
N CYS A 90 16.96 30.95 -11.92
CA CYS A 90 15.92 29.94 -11.72
C CYS A 90 15.10 29.60 -12.98
N ILE A 91 15.05 30.52 -13.95
CA ILE A 91 14.35 30.34 -15.23
C ILE A 91 15.30 30.08 -16.39
N ASP A 92 16.54 29.66 -16.09
CA ASP A 92 17.59 29.32 -17.05
C ASP A 92 18.04 30.48 -17.97
N GLN A 93 17.88 31.73 -17.51
CA GLN A 93 18.30 32.94 -18.24
C GLN A 93 19.68 33.45 -17.77
N TYR A 94 20.66 32.55 -17.71
CA TYR A 94 22.04 32.85 -17.28
C TYR A 94 22.71 34.02 -18.03
N PRO A 95 22.56 34.18 -19.36
CA PRO A 95 23.16 35.30 -20.07
C PRO A 95 22.61 36.65 -19.62
N LEU A 96 21.30 36.72 -19.31
CA LEU A 96 20.67 37.94 -18.82
C LEU A 96 21.07 38.20 -17.37
N ALA A 97 21.19 37.16 -16.54
CA ALA A 97 21.71 37.28 -15.17
C ALA A 97 23.14 37.85 -15.17
N GLY A 98 23.99 37.41 -16.11
CA GLY A 98 25.32 37.98 -16.32
C GLY A 98 25.28 39.46 -16.71
N LYS A 99 24.32 39.88 -17.55
CA LYS A 99 24.12 41.29 -17.90
C LYS A 99 23.68 42.14 -16.71
N VAL A 100 22.82 41.62 -15.82
CA VAL A 100 22.44 42.33 -14.58
C VAL A 100 23.69 42.64 -13.73
N LEU A 101 24.62 41.69 -13.63
CA LEU A 101 25.86 41.86 -12.88
C LEU A 101 26.86 42.82 -13.55
N LEU A 102 26.91 42.83 -14.89
CA LEU A 102 27.89 43.62 -15.66
C LEU A 102 27.42 45.07 -15.92
N ASN A 103 26.15 45.23 -16.30
CA ASN A 103 25.58 46.53 -16.72
C ASN A 103 24.73 47.19 -15.61
N GLY A 104 24.37 46.42 -14.57
CA GLY A 104 23.48 46.86 -13.51
C GLY A 104 21.99 46.66 -13.87
N ILE A 105 21.15 46.55 -12.84
CA ILE A 105 19.70 46.35 -12.99
C ILE A 105 18.97 47.55 -13.63
N ASN A 106 19.60 48.73 -13.58
CA ASN A 106 19.05 49.98 -14.09
C ASN A 106 19.26 50.18 -15.60
N ASP A 107 19.95 49.25 -16.27
CA ASP A 107 20.05 49.25 -17.73
C ASP A 107 18.63 49.08 -18.33
N PRO A 108 18.19 49.99 -19.21
CA PRO A 108 16.82 49.99 -19.71
C PRO A 108 16.45 48.74 -20.52
N ASP A 109 17.43 48.07 -21.15
CA ASP A 109 17.20 46.82 -21.86
C ASP A 109 17.09 45.64 -20.88
N VAL A 110 17.94 45.61 -19.85
CA VAL A 110 17.91 44.59 -18.79
C VAL A 110 16.62 44.67 -17.97
N ALA A 111 16.22 45.88 -17.54
CA ALA A 111 14.99 46.11 -16.80
C ALA A 111 13.74 45.72 -17.59
N ARG A 112 13.73 45.99 -18.92
CA ARG A 112 12.64 45.58 -19.82
C ARG A 112 12.56 44.06 -19.94
N ASP A 113 13.69 43.39 -20.10
CA ASP A 113 13.75 41.93 -20.23
C ASP A 113 13.31 41.22 -18.94
N ILE A 114 13.74 41.71 -17.76
CA ILE A 114 13.29 41.20 -16.45
C ILE A 114 11.77 41.36 -16.31
N ARG A 115 11.24 42.56 -16.61
CA ARG A 115 9.80 42.83 -16.51
C ARG A 115 8.98 41.97 -17.45
N ARG A 116 9.46 41.72 -18.66
CA ARG A 116 8.83 40.78 -19.59
C ARG A 116 8.74 39.37 -18.99
N LEU A 117 9.82 38.88 -18.36
CA LEU A 117 9.86 37.55 -17.77
C LEU A 117 8.97 37.43 -16.53
N GLN A 118 8.88 38.47 -15.69
CA GLN A 118 7.92 38.54 -14.59
C GLN A 118 6.47 38.48 -15.10
N LEU A 119 6.15 39.25 -16.14
CA LEU A 119 4.81 39.26 -16.75
C LEU A 119 4.44 37.89 -17.33
N VAL A 120 5.39 37.16 -17.93
CA VAL A 120 5.16 35.78 -18.43
C VAL A 120 4.84 34.82 -17.29
N GLU A 121 5.47 34.98 -16.12
CA GLU A 121 5.18 34.11 -14.98
C GLU A 121 3.85 34.46 -14.31
N ILE A 122 3.46 35.75 -14.30
CA ILE A 122 2.20 36.21 -13.72
C ILE A 122 1.00 35.97 -14.64
N SER A 123 1.17 36.10 -15.96
CA SER A 123 0.07 35.90 -16.93
C SER A 123 -0.50 34.49 -16.90
N ARG A 124 0.26 33.53 -16.37
CA ARG A 124 -0.15 32.13 -16.17
C ARG A 124 -1.18 31.95 -15.06
N TYR A 125 -1.35 32.93 -14.16
CA TYR A 125 -2.37 32.91 -13.10
C TYR A 125 -3.67 33.63 -13.50
N THR A 126 -3.65 34.40 -14.59
CA THR A 126 -4.79 35.20 -15.06
C THR A 126 -5.60 34.55 -16.18
N ASP A 127 -5.11 33.44 -16.76
CA ASP A 127 -5.84 32.75 -17.83
C ASP A 127 -6.99 31.91 -17.27
N GLU A 128 -8.22 32.40 -17.42
CA GLU A 128 -9.44 31.72 -16.98
C GLU A 128 -9.76 30.44 -17.79
N ARG A 129 -9.12 30.24 -18.96
CA ARG A 129 -9.35 29.05 -19.79
C ARG A 129 -8.55 27.85 -19.34
N GLU A 130 -7.45 28.07 -18.61
CA GLU A 130 -6.61 27.00 -18.08
C GLU A 130 -6.95 26.67 -16.62
N LYS A 131 -6.84 25.38 -16.26
CA LYS A 131 -6.94 24.97 -14.86
C LYS A 131 -5.81 25.61 -14.06
N PHE A 132 -6.13 26.20 -12.91
CA PHE A 132 -5.14 26.80 -12.01
C PHE A 132 -4.03 25.82 -11.63
N LYS A 133 -2.78 26.28 -11.72
CA LYS A 133 -1.59 25.54 -11.31
C LYS A 133 -0.73 26.45 -10.44
N SER A 134 -0.52 26.08 -9.18
CA SER A 134 0.25 26.90 -8.24
C SER A 134 1.69 27.17 -8.72
N ARG A 135 2.41 26.15 -9.24
CA ARG A 135 3.76 26.21 -9.86
C ARG A 135 4.80 27.09 -9.14
N MET A 136 4.62 27.37 -7.86
CA MET A 136 5.49 28.24 -7.07
C MET A 136 6.87 27.62 -6.88
N ILE A 137 7.92 28.45 -6.99
CA ILE A 137 9.31 28.01 -6.82
C ILE A 137 9.68 28.06 -5.34
N ILE A 138 10.22 26.97 -4.81
CA ILE A 138 10.71 26.91 -3.44
C ILE A 138 12.24 26.99 -3.46
N ARG A 139 12.80 28.00 -2.79
CA ARG A 139 14.25 28.25 -2.77
C ARG A 139 15.04 27.14 -2.08
N GLU A 140 14.48 26.62 -0.99
CA GLU A 140 14.98 25.48 -0.21
C GLU A 140 14.55 24.14 -0.82
N SER A 141 14.67 24.03 -2.15
CA SER A 141 14.39 22.81 -2.87
C SER A 141 15.21 22.68 -4.17
N ARG A 142 15.44 21.45 -4.63
CA ARG A 142 16.03 21.14 -5.93
C ARG A 142 15.29 20.03 -6.64
N ARG A 143 15.34 20.04 -7.96
CA ARG A 143 14.93 18.93 -8.81
C ARG A 143 16.17 18.21 -9.30
N LEU A 144 16.39 16.99 -8.82
CA LEU A 144 17.65 16.25 -8.97
C LEU A 144 17.41 14.86 -9.55
N PHE A 145 18.33 14.39 -10.40
CA PHE A 145 18.34 13.00 -10.85
C PHE A 145 18.65 12.06 -9.68
N GLY A 146 17.87 10.98 -9.57
CA GLY A 146 18.16 9.89 -8.64
C GLY A 146 19.33 9.03 -9.14
N VAL A 147 20.27 8.70 -8.26
CA VAL A 147 21.33 7.72 -8.51
C VAL A 147 21.44 6.77 -7.32
N CYS A 148 21.97 5.57 -7.54
CA CYS A 148 22.25 4.63 -6.46
C CYS A 148 23.63 4.87 -5.86
N ASP A 149 23.83 4.53 -4.61
CA ASP A 149 25.13 4.50 -3.95
C ASP A 149 26.02 3.37 -4.52
N PRO A 150 27.10 3.67 -5.27
CA PRO A 150 28.00 2.65 -5.79
C PRO A 150 28.86 1.94 -4.73
N PHE A 151 29.11 2.58 -3.58
CA PHE A 151 30.04 2.07 -2.56
C PHE A 151 29.34 1.43 -1.35
N GLN A 152 28.00 1.44 -1.31
CA GLN A 152 27.18 0.88 -0.22
C GLN A 152 27.55 1.46 1.17
N VAL A 153 27.80 2.75 1.22
CA VAL A 153 28.14 3.50 2.43
C VAL A 153 26.92 4.11 3.13
N LEU A 154 25.82 4.31 2.41
CA LEU A 154 24.56 4.84 2.95
C LEU A 154 23.68 3.72 3.52
N LYS A 155 23.04 3.99 4.66
CA LYS A 155 22.08 3.07 5.28
C LYS A 155 20.66 3.33 4.78
N GLU A 156 19.77 2.37 5.03
CA GLU A 156 18.35 2.53 4.80
C GLU A 156 17.79 3.77 5.53
N GLY A 157 17.04 4.61 4.80
CA GLY A 157 16.54 5.89 5.30
C GLY A 157 17.50 7.08 5.13
N GLU A 158 18.75 6.84 4.71
CA GLU A 158 19.74 7.87 4.44
C GLU A 158 19.89 8.15 2.94
N VAL A 159 20.12 9.42 2.61
CA VAL A 159 20.42 9.89 1.26
C VAL A 159 21.63 10.82 1.29
N HIS A 160 22.40 10.85 0.21
CA HIS A 160 23.46 11.84 0.03
C HIS A 160 23.04 12.86 -1.02
N ILE A 161 23.06 14.14 -0.64
CA ILE A 161 22.69 15.26 -1.50
C ILE A 161 23.81 16.27 -1.45
N ARG A 162 24.46 16.50 -2.59
CA ARG A 162 25.44 17.57 -2.76
C ARG A 162 25.01 18.42 -3.93
N ILE A 163 24.73 19.70 -3.68
CA ILE A 163 24.24 20.63 -4.68
C ILE A 163 25.23 21.76 -4.88
N MET A 164 25.23 22.35 -6.07
CA MET A 164 25.88 23.62 -6.31
C MET A 164 25.09 24.72 -5.58
N ALA A 165 25.58 25.07 -4.40
CA ALA A 165 25.03 26.16 -3.61
C ALA A 165 25.67 27.48 -4.05
N SER A 166 24.83 28.52 -4.14
CA SER A 166 25.26 29.90 -4.36
C SER A 166 26.36 30.26 -3.34
N ARG A 167 27.48 30.81 -3.82
CA ARG A 167 28.71 31.17 -3.09
C ARG A 167 29.56 30.04 -2.50
N LYS A 168 28.96 28.98 -1.96
CA LYS A 168 29.67 27.86 -1.28
C LYS A 168 30.20 26.78 -2.23
N GLY A 169 29.80 26.80 -3.50
CA GLY A 169 30.13 25.75 -4.45
C GLY A 169 29.44 24.42 -4.10
N PRO A 170 30.02 23.27 -4.48
CA PRO A 170 29.40 21.96 -4.23
C PRO A 170 29.35 21.69 -2.72
N SER A 171 28.17 21.73 -2.12
CA SER A 171 27.98 21.55 -0.68
C SER A 171 26.72 20.74 -0.36
N THR A 172 26.74 20.07 0.79
CA THR A 172 25.56 19.41 1.34
C THR A 172 24.68 20.48 1.98
N PRO A 173 23.44 20.71 1.50
CA PRO A 173 22.64 21.84 1.95
C PRO A 173 22.22 21.69 3.41
N ILE A 174 21.86 20.47 3.85
CA ILE A 174 21.41 20.17 5.23
C ILE A 174 21.88 18.78 5.67
N HIS A 175 22.21 18.64 6.97
CA HIS A 175 22.42 17.37 7.67
C HIS A 175 21.20 17.00 8.52
N GLY A 176 20.10 16.61 7.88
CA GLY A 176 18.79 16.57 8.52
C GLY A 176 17.72 15.96 7.62
N ASP A 177 16.47 16.08 8.03
CA ASP A 177 15.36 15.47 7.31
C ASP A 177 15.00 16.29 6.07
N VAL A 178 14.79 15.59 4.96
CA VAL A 178 14.41 16.16 3.67
C VAL A 178 13.17 15.44 3.15
N LEU A 179 12.29 16.21 2.52
CA LEU A 179 11.17 15.70 1.75
C LEU A 179 11.64 15.35 0.34
N ILE A 180 11.34 14.14 -0.10
CA ILE A 180 11.65 13.63 -1.45
C ILE A 180 10.34 13.15 -2.07
N VAL A 181 10.03 13.67 -3.26
CA VAL A 181 8.82 13.31 -4.01
C VAL A 181 9.13 13.17 -5.49
N ARG A 182 8.58 12.13 -6.12
CA ARG A 182 8.57 11.95 -7.58
C ARG A 182 7.20 12.29 -8.14
N ASN A 183 7.15 12.95 -9.29
CA ASN A 183 5.91 13.19 -10.01
C ASN A 183 5.70 12.18 -11.15
N PRO A 184 4.46 11.79 -11.46
CA PRO A 184 3.21 12.14 -10.76
C PRO A 184 3.13 11.49 -9.36
N CYS A 185 2.52 12.16 -8.40
CA CYS A 185 2.31 11.63 -7.04
C CYS A 185 0.83 11.73 -6.66
N LEU A 186 0.27 10.66 -6.11
CA LEU A 186 -1.14 10.62 -5.71
C LEU A 186 -1.31 9.97 -4.34
N HIS A 187 -0.38 9.10 -3.93
CA HIS A 187 -0.42 8.48 -2.62
C HIS A 187 0.29 9.35 -1.58
N PRO A 188 -0.25 9.58 -0.38
CA PRO A 188 0.45 10.32 0.68
C PRO A 188 1.82 9.72 1.04
N GLY A 189 1.97 8.40 0.89
CA GLY A 189 3.25 7.70 1.05
C GLY A 189 4.28 7.92 -0.06
N ASP A 190 3.93 8.62 -1.15
CA ASP A 190 4.90 9.06 -2.16
C ASP A 190 5.79 10.21 -1.64
N CYS A 191 5.34 10.90 -0.59
CA CYS A 191 6.11 11.91 0.11
C CYS A 191 7.05 11.25 1.13
N LEU A 192 8.27 10.95 0.67
CA LEU A 192 9.29 10.31 1.49
C LEU A 192 10.00 11.35 2.36
N LYS A 193 10.10 11.08 3.67
CA LYS A 193 10.97 11.83 4.58
C LYS A 193 12.23 11.00 4.84
N LEU A 194 13.35 11.41 4.26
CA LEU A 194 14.64 10.73 4.38
C LEU A 194 15.67 11.65 5.03
N ARG A 195 16.77 11.10 5.53
CA ARG A 195 17.83 11.88 6.18
C ARG A 195 18.99 12.16 5.24
N ALA A 196 19.29 13.43 5.00
CA ALA A 196 20.45 13.86 4.24
C ALA A 196 21.75 13.71 5.07
N VAL A 197 22.70 12.94 4.55
CA VAL A 197 23.99 12.63 5.17
C VAL A 197 25.13 12.89 4.19
N HIS A 198 26.18 13.57 4.65
CA HIS A 198 27.41 13.74 3.88
C HIS A 198 28.33 12.54 4.04
N ASN A 199 28.92 12.06 2.94
CA ASN A 199 29.97 11.04 2.97
C ASN A 199 31.07 11.40 1.97
N ASP A 200 32.32 11.39 2.43
CA ASP A 200 33.48 11.81 1.63
C ASP A 200 33.67 10.95 0.38
N LYS A 201 33.33 9.65 0.42
CA LYS A 201 33.46 8.74 -0.73
C LYS A 201 32.49 9.11 -1.87
N LEU A 202 31.37 9.73 -1.55
CA LEU A 202 30.34 10.14 -2.52
C LEU A 202 30.49 11.60 -2.97
N SER A 203 31.48 12.31 -2.43
CA SER A 203 31.66 13.75 -2.64
C SER A 203 31.77 14.19 -4.11
N HIS A 204 32.24 13.33 -5.02
CA HIS A 204 32.33 13.64 -6.45
C HIS A 204 30.97 13.66 -7.17
N LEU A 205 29.91 13.13 -6.56
CA LEU A 205 28.55 13.16 -7.10
C LEU A 205 27.88 14.49 -6.70
N VAL A 206 27.72 15.39 -7.67
CA VAL A 206 27.17 16.75 -7.48
C VAL A 206 25.93 16.94 -8.35
N ASP A 207 24.96 17.68 -7.81
CA ASP A 207 23.65 17.96 -8.42
C ASP A 207 22.86 16.69 -8.77
N CYS A 208 22.97 15.68 -7.91
CA CYS A 208 22.18 14.46 -7.95
C CYS A 208 21.81 13.99 -6.54
N LEU A 209 20.76 13.19 -6.45
CA LEU A 209 20.27 12.58 -5.22
C LEU A 209 20.74 11.13 -5.16
N VAL A 210 21.63 10.80 -4.22
CA VAL A 210 22.15 9.45 -4.07
C VAL A 210 21.34 8.69 -3.02
N PHE A 211 20.71 7.60 -3.44
CA PHE A 211 19.96 6.69 -2.59
C PHE A 211 20.82 5.53 -2.08
N ALA A 212 20.53 5.07 -0.86
CA ALA A 212 21.13 3.85 -0.32
C ALA A 212 20.82 2.62 -1.18
N SER A 213 21.85 1.82 -1.45
CA SER A 213 21.75 0.58 -2.24
C SER A 213 21.43 -0.66 -1.38
N VAL A 214 21.41 -0.51 -0.05
CA VAL A 214 21.18 -1.60 0.90
C VAL A 214 19.71 -1.61 1.32
N ALA A 215 18.98 -2.64 0.94
CA ALA A 215 17.63 -2.91 1.44
C ALA A 215 17.66 -4.10 2.40
N ARG A 216 17.03 -3.97 3.57
CA ARG A 216 16.82 -5.13 4.45
C ARG A 216 15.86 -6.12 3.78
N PRO A 217 15.96 -7.44 4.05
CA PRO A 217 14.97 -8.40 3.59
C PRO A 217 13.55 -7.95 3.98
N GLY A 218 12.68 -7.74 2.99
CA GLY A 218 11.31 -7.27 3.19
C GLY A 218 11.11 -5.74 3.19
N HIS A 219 12.14 -4.93 2.91
CA HIS A 219 12.02 -3.48 2.73
C HIS A 219 12.31 -3.10 1.27
N HIS A 220 11.54 -2.15 0.73
CA HIS A 220 11.65 -1.69 -0.67
C HIS A 220 12.72 -0.61 -0.83
N ALA A 221 13.26 -0.46 -2.04
CA ALA A 221 14.20 0.62 -2.33
C ALA A 221 13.47 1.97 -2.27
N ALA A 222 14.08 2.99 -1.65
CA ALA A 222 13.46 4.30 -1.51
C ALA A 222 12.92 4.91 -2.83
N PRO A 223 13.60 4.81 -3.99
CA PRO A 223 13.04 5.27 -5.27
C PRO A 223 11.68 4.63 -5.62
N SER A 224 11.57 3.31 -5.41
CA SER A 224 10.33 2.56 -5.70
C SER A 224 9.17 2.89 -4.77
N MET A 225 9.46 3.41 -3.57
CA MET A 225 8.43 3.83 -2.62
C MET A 225 7.72 5.13 -3.06
N SER A 226 8.33 5.93 -3.94
CA SER A 226 7.75 7.17 -4.46
C SER A 226 7.21 6.98 -5.88
N SER A 227 5.90 6.77 -5.99
CA SER A 227 5.20 6.52 -7.25
C SER A 227 5.74 5.34 -8.09
N GLY A 228 6.45 4.38 -7.49
CA GLY A 228 7.04 3.25 -8.24
C GLY A 228 8.27 3.65 -9.06
N GLY A 229 8.99 4.69 -8.65
CA GLY A 229 10.16 5.18 -9.38
C GLY A 229 11.34 4.21 -9.40
N ASP A 230 12.22 4.41 -10.36
CA ASP A 230 13.48 3.72 -10.47
C ASP A 230 14.66 4.71 -10.62
N LEU A 231 15.79 4.27 -11.17
CA LEU A 231 17.00 5.07 -11.32
C LEU A 231 17.51 5.03 -12.77
N ASP A 232 16.61 4.91 -13.75
CA ASP A 232 16.96 4.91 -15.18
C ASP A 232 16.95 6.32 -15.82
N GLY A 233 16.33 7.28 -15.15
CA GLY A 233 16.28 8.69 -15.54
C GLY A 233 15.37 9.54 -14.65
N ASP A 234 14.84 8.98 -13.57
CA ASP A 234 13.89 9.64 -12.69
C ASP A 234 14.49 10.86 -11.97
N GLU A 235 13.69 11.93 -11.96
CA GLU A 235 14.00 13.17 -11.26
C GLU A 235 13.09 13.33 -10.04
N PHE A 236 13.69 13.70 -8.92
CA PHE A 236 13.03 13.86 -7.64
C PHE A 236 13.04 15.33 -7.22
N LEU A 237 11.89 15.80 -6.73
CA LEU A 237 11.84 17.03 -5.95
C LEU A 237 12.41 16.72 -4.56
N VAL A 238 13.48 17.40 -4.21
CA VAL A 238 14.10 17.36 -2.89
C VAL A 238 13.87 18.70 -2.23
N CYS A 239 13.11 18.75 -1.14
CA CYS A 239 12.82 19.96 -0.38
C CYS A 239 13.27 19.78 1.07
N TRP A 240 13.93 20.81 1.60
CA TRP A 240 14.43 20.80 2.96
C TRP A 240 13.93 22.01 3.77
N ASP A 241 12.89 22.68 3.24
CA ASP A 241 12.17 23.74 3.94
C ASP A 241 11.38 23.16 5.11
N LYS A 242 11.64 23.65 6.32
CA LYS A 242 11.01 23.15 7.55
C LYS A 242 9.50 23.26 7.56
N ASP A 243 8.94 24.25 6.87
CA ASP A 243 7.50 24.46 6.83
C ASP A 243 6.80 23.46 5.92
N LEU A 244 7.54 22.88 4.96
CA LEU A 244 7.05 21.93 3.96
C LEU A 244 7.42 20.48 4.27
N VAL A 245 8.44 20.22 5.10
CA VAL A 245 8.74 18.87 5.60
C VAL A 245 7.61 18.44 6.55
N PRO A 246 6.80 17.41 6.19
CA PRO A 246 5.59 17.09 6.94
C PRO A 246 5.91 16.46 8.31
N PRO A 247 5.08 16.75 9.34
CA PRO A 247 5.19 16.13 10.66
C PRO A 247 4.66 14.68 10.67
N ARG A 248 3.69 14.36 9.78
CA ARG A 248 3.14 13.01 9.62
C ARG A 248 3.73 12.32 8.39
N ILE A 249 3.94 11.01 8.48
CA ILE A 249 4.39 10.17 7.35
C ILE A 249 3.40 9.04 7.13
N SER A 250 3.04 8.79 5.88
CA SER A 250 2.27 7.62 5.47
C SER A 250 3.19 6.50 4.97
N GLU A 251 2.84 5.25 5.26
CA GLU A 251 3.45 4.08 4.63
C GLU A 251 3.30 4.15 3.09
N SER A 252 4.35 3.77 2.35
CA SER A 252 4.39 3.83 0.88
C SER A 252 3.49 2.77 0.23
N TYR A 253 3.05 3.04 -0.99
CA TYR A 253 2.35 2.05 -1.82
C TYR A 253 3.38 1.21 -2.59
N ASP A 254 3.12 -0.10 -2.78
CA ASP A 254 4.13 -1.02 -3.33
C ASP A 254 4.30 -0.97 -4.86
N TYR A 255 3.44 -0.21 -5.56
CA TYR A 255 3.43 -0.05 -7.03
C TYR A 255 3.75 -1.35 -7.81
N PRO A 256 2.92 -2.41 -7.67
CA PRO A 256 3.20 -3.67 -8.34
C PRO A 256 3.10 -3.51 -9.85
N GLY A 257 4.16 -3.90 -10.57
CA GLY A 257 4.18 -3.87 -12.03
C GLY A 257 3.11 -4.79 -12.64
N ASN A 258 2.56 -4.37 -13.78
CA ASN A 258 1.61 -5.18 -14.53
C ASN A 258 2.26 -6.46 -15.07
N LYS A 259 1.49 -7.55 -15.18
CA LYS A 259 1.94 -8.78 -15.83
C LYS A 259 1.92 -8.57 -17.35
N GLU A 260 3.08 -8.40 -17.96
CA GLU A 260 3.21 -8.25 -19.41
C GLU A 260 3.30 -9.61 -20.12
N ARG A 261 2.66 -9.70 -21.29
CA ARG A 261 2.76 -10.86 -22.18
C ARG A 261 4.02 -10.73 -23.05
N ILE A 262 4.97 -11.65 -22.88
CA ILE A 262 6.18 -11.70 -23.70
C ILE A 262 5.89 -12.56 -24.93
N SER A 263 5.80 -11.95 -26.12
CA SER A 263 5.76 -12.68 -27.40
C SER A 263 7.07 -12.51 -28.16
N LYS A 264 7.66 -13.62 -28.62
CA LYS A 264 8.88 -13.62 -29.44
C LYS A 264 8.62 -13.38 -30.93
N LYS A 265 7.38 -13.51 -31.39
CA LYS A 265 6.94 -13.23 -32.77
C LYS A 265 5.82 -12.19 -32.71
N VAL A 266 6.12 -10.96 -33.08
CA VAL A 266 5.17 -9.84 -33.09
C VAL A 266 4.71 -9.61 -34.52
N THR A 267 3.42 -9.75 -34.78
CA THR A 267 2.82 -9.43 -36.08
C THR A 267 2.38 -7.96 -36.15
N ARG A 268 2.08 -7.45 -37.35
CA ARG A 268 1.51 -6.10 -37.51
C ARG A 268 0.12 -5.97 -36.89
N GLU A 269 -0.64 -7.06 -36.86
CA GLU A 269 -1.96 -7.11 -36.23
C GLU A 269 -1.84 -7.01 -34.70
N ASP A 270 -0.86 -7.69 -34.09
CA ASP A 270 -0.56 -7.55 -32.65
C ASP A 270 -0.21 -6.11 -32.28
N LEU A 271 0.57 -5.42 -33.12
CA LEU A 271 0.87 -3.99 -32.94
C LEU A 271 -0.41 -3.15 -33.07
N ALA A 272 -1.26 -3.41 -34.06
CA ALA A 272 -2.52 -2.68 -34.25
C ALA A 272 -3.47 -2.87 -33.05
N VAL A 273 -3.60 -4.10 -32.54
CA VAL A 273 -4.39 -4.41 -31.33
C VAL A 273 -3.79 -3.73 -30.11
N HIS A 274 -2.46 -3.75 -29.94
CA HIS A 274 -1.78 -3.05 -28.85
C HIS A 274 -2.07 -1.55 -28.88
N PHE A 275 -1.89 -0.88 -30.03
CA PHE A 275 -2.21 0.55 -30.18
C PHE A 275 -3.70 0.85 -30.02
N ALA A 276 -4.60 -0.03 -30.48
CA ALA A 276 -6.04 0.13 -30.29
C ALA A 276 -6.48 -0.06 -28.83
N SER A 277 -5.76 -0.87 -28.06
CA SER A 277 -6.03 -1.13 -26.64
C SER A 277 -5.56 -0.01 -25.71
N TYR A 278 -4.66 0.86 -26.18
CA TYR A 278 -4.08 1.94 -25.39
C TYR A 278 -5.12 3.05 -25.13
N ASN A 279 -5.76 3.00 -23.96
CA ASN A 279 -6.84 3.93 -23.61
C ASN A 279 -6.38 5.01 -22.61
N ALA A 280 -5.84 6.12 -23.12
CA ALA A 280 -5.43 7.26 -22.31
C ALA A 280 -6.61 7.96 -21.58
N ALA A 281 -7.85 7.73 -21.99
CA ALA A 281 -9.02 8.34 -21.35
C ALA A 281 -9.28 7.80 -19.94
N GLY A 282 -8.89 6.56 -19.66
CA GLY A 282 -9.00 5.95 -18.32
C GLY A 282 -8.15 6.69 -17.29
N LEU A 283 -6.87 6.93 -17.62
CA LEU A 283 -5.91 7.62 -16.76
C LEU A 283 -6.39 9.03 -16.37
N ALA A 284 -6.83 9.81 -17.36
CA ALA A 284 -7.33 11.17 -17.14
C ALA A 284 -8.58 11.20 -16.25
N ARG A 285 -9.49 10.23 -16.42
CA ARG A 285 -10.70 10.10 -15.58
C ARG A 285 -10.36 9.76 -14.13
N VAL A 286 -9.42 8.84 -13.90
CA VAL A 286 -8.98 8.47 -12.54
C VAL A 286 -8.32 9.65 -11.85
N SER A 287 -7.39 10.34 -12.50
CA SER A 287 -6.75 11.54 -11.94
C SER A 287 -7.76 12.64 -11.60
N ALA A 288 -8.76 12.86 -12.46
CA ALA A 288 -9.83 13.82 -12.20
C ALA A 288 -10.71 13.44 -11.00
N LEU A 289 -11.05 12.14 -10.85
CA LEU A 289 -11.82 11.65 -9.71
C LEU A 289 -11.00 11.72 -8.41
N HIS A 290 -9.73 11.34 -8.45
CA HIS A 290 -8.83 11.43 -7.30
C HIS A 290 -8.77 12.86 -6.76
N ASN A 291 -8.58 13.83 -7.67
CA ASN A 291 -8.55 15.24 -7.31
C ASN A 291 -9.87 15.73 -6.70
N LYS A 292 -11.03 15.18 -7.08
CA LYS A 292 -12.32 15.51 -6.45
C LYS A 292 -12.43 14.90 -5.06
N TRP A 293 -12.13 13.61 -4.91
CA TRP A 293 -12.18 12.92 -3.62
C TRP A 293 -11.22 13.54 -2.60
N ALA A 294 -9.98 13.83 -3.00
CA ALA A 294 -8.99 14.46 -2.12
C ALA A 294 -9.38 15.88 -1.68
N ARG A 295 -10.21 16.58 -2.48
CA ARG A 295 -10.73 17.92 -2.14
C ARG A 295 -11.88 17.87 -1.14
N TYR A 296 -12.78 16.89 -1.25
CA TYR A 296 -14.05 16.89 -0.52
C TYR A 296 -14.06 15.96 0.70
N HIS A 297 -13.16 14.96 0.74
CA HIS A 297 -13.09 14.06 1.89
C HIS A 297 -12.30 14.72 3.05
N PRO A 298 -12.75 14.64 4.32
CA PRO A 298 -12.08 15.28 5.46
C PRO A 298 -10.66 14.77 5.72
N LEU A 299 -10.38 13.52 5.37
CA LEU A 299 -9.02 12.93 5.41
C LEU A 299 -8.15 13.27 4.18
N GLY A 300 -8.66 14.03 3.21
CA GLY A 300 -7.96 14.37 1.97
C GLY A 300 -7.50 13.15 1.18
N ALA A 301 -6.23 13.13 0.79
CA ALA A 301 -5.60 12.03 0.06
C ALA A 301 -5.37 10.77 0.91
N LEU A 302 -5.53 10.82 2.24
CA LEU A 302 -5.44 9.64 3.12
C LEU A 302 -6.71 8.77 3.07
N SER A 303 -7.79 9.23 2.42
CA SER A 303 -9.03 8.46 2.25
C SER A 303 -8.83 7.15 1.50
N VAL A 304 -9.67 6.15 1.81
CA VAL A 304 -9.60 4.83 1.18
C VAL A 304 -9.87 4.94 -0.32
N GLU A 305 -10.82 5.79 -0.70
CA GLU A 305 -11.22 6.06 -2.08
C GLU A 305 -10.06 6.64 -2.90
N CYS A 306 -9.32 7.62 -2.36
CA CYS A 306 -8.13 8.17 -3.02
C CYS A 306 -7.03 7.11 -3.20
N GLN A 307 -6.78 6.28 -2.20
CA GLN A 307 -5.79 5.20 -2.31
C GLN A 307 -6.16 4.16 -3.37
N GLU A 308 -7.45 3.82 -3.49
CA GLU A 308 -7.92 2.90 -4.53
C GLU A 308 -7.83 3.51 -5.93
N LEU A 309 -8.12 4.82 -6.06
CA LEU A 309 -7.90 5.56 -7.29
C LEU A 309 -6.40 5.64 -7.66
N ASN A 310 -5.50 5.77 -6.68
CA ASN A 310 -4.06 5.67 -6.92
C ASN A 310 -3.66 4.29 -7.46
N ALA A 311 -4.22 3.21 -6.90
CA ALA A 311 -3.96 1.85 -7.40
C ALA A 311 -4.42 1.66 -8.85
N LEU A 312 -5.61 2.19 -9.20
CA LEU A 312 -6.10 2.21 -10.57
C LEU A 312 -5.22 3.07 -11.48
N HIS A 313 -4.76 4.22 -11.00
CA HIS A 313 -3.86 5.10 -11.74
C HIS A 313 -2.55 4.40 -12.08
N SER A 314 -1.90 3.77 -11.09
CA SER A 314 -0.67 3.01 -11.27
C SER A 314 -0.81 1.92 -12.33
N GLN A 315 -1.93 1.19 -12.34
CA GLN A 315 -2.16 0.14 -13.35
C GLN A 315 -2.38 0.71 -14.75
N SER A 316 -3.01 1.89 -14.86
CA SER A 316 -3.26 2.55 -16.14
C SER A 316 -2.02 3.20 -16.76
N VAL A 317 -1.02 3.60 -15.96
CA VAL A 317 0.24 4.17 -16.48
C VAL A 317 0.92 3.19 -17.44
N ASP A 318 0.86 1.91 -17.13
CA ASP A 318 1.41 0.81 -17.95
C ASP A 318 0.46 0.37 -19.09
N GLY A 319 -0.56 1.17 -19.41
CA GLY A 319 -1.45 0.94 -20.56
C GLY A 319 -2.57 -0.09 -20.35
N ALA A 320 -2.79 -0.59 -19.13
CA ALA A 320 -3.87 -1.54 -18.86
C ALA A 320 -5.26 -0.89 -18.89
N GLY A 321 -6.23 -1.55 -19.53
CA GLY A 321 -7.63 -1.16 -19.49
C GLY A 321 -8.19 -1.28 -18.06
N ILE A 322 -8.73 -0.18 -17.54
CA ILE A 322 -9.32 -0.13 -16.19
C ILE A 322 -10.84 0.11 -16.23
N LYS A 323 -11.55 -0.51 -15.30
CA LYS A 323 -12.95 -0.21 -14.98
C LYS A 323 -13.00 0.41 -13.59
N ILE A 324 -13.55 1.62 -13.51
CA ILE A 324 -13.70 2.35 -12.24
C ILE A 324 -15.02 1.89 -11.58
N PRO A 325 -15.00 1.38 -10.33
CA PRO A 325 -16.20 1.03 -9.58
C PRO A 325 -17.16 2.21 -9.44
N GLU A 326 -18.48 1.98 -9.47
CA GLU A 326 -19.49 3.04 -9.45
C GLU A 326 -19.39 3.92 -8.19
N ARG A 327 -19.09 3.32 -7.03
CA ARG A 327 -18.92 4.07 -5.77
C ARG A 327 -17.84 5.16 -5.84
N LEU A 328 -16.79 4.97 -6.64
CA LEU A 328 -15.71 5.95 -6.79
C LEU A 328 -16.07 7.08 -7.78
N THR A 329 -17.17 6.95 -8.53
CA THR A 329 -17.57 7.94 -9.53
C THR A 329 -18.37 9.11 -8.96
N LYS A 330 -18.97 8.95 -7.77
CA LYS A 330 -19.83 9.94 -7.10
C LYS A 330 -19.15 10.45 -5.81
N PRO A 331 -18.31 11.50 -5.89
CA PRO A 331 -17.71 12.10 -4.71
C PRO A 331 -18.73 12.92 -3.89
N PRO A 332 -18.50 13.13 -2.57
CA PRO A 332 -19.34 13.96 -1.72
C PRO A 332 -19.30 15.46 -2.11
N GLU A 333 -20.32 16.22 -1.70
CA GLU A 333 -20.41 17.67 -1.94
C GLU A 333 -19.48 18.47 -1.03
N ALA A 334 -18.99 19.62 -1.51
CA ALA A 334 -18.02 20.44 -0.80
C ALA A 334 -18.69 21.24 0.34
N THR A 335 -18.10 21.18 1.54
CA THR A 335 -18.55 21.97 2.70
C THR A 335 -17.69 23.22 2.93
N GLU A 336 -16.40 23.20 2.56
CA GLU A 336 -15.43 24.28 2.82
C GLU A 336 -14.49 24.51 1.62
N PRO A 337 -13.94 25.73 1.43
CA PRO A 337 -12.98 26.02 0.37
C PRO A 337 -11.65 25.29 0.60
N PHE A 338 -11.20 24.55 -0.41
CA PHE A 338 -9.98 23.75 -0.31
C PHE A 338 -8.73 24.60 -0.51
N ILE A 339 -7.55 24.12 -0.07
CA ILE A 339 -6.28 24.88 -0.13
C ILE A 339 -5.92 25.39 -1.53
N ILE A 340 -6.21 24.61 -2.58
CA ILE A 340 -5.95 25.04 -3.96
C ILE A 340 -6.80 26.27 -4.32
N ASP A 341 -8.04 26.33 -3.86
CA ASP A 341 -8.95 27.44 -4.15
C ASP A 341 -8.48 28.72 -3.41
N LEU A 342 -7.97 28.58 -2.18
CA LEU A 342 -7.36 29.68 -1.44
C LEU A 342 -6.10 30.22 -2.13
N LEU A 343 -5.21 29.33 -2.60
CA LEU A 343 -4.01 29.70 -3.35
C LEU A 343 -4.34 30.35 -4.69
N GLU A 344 -5.42 29.93 -5.35
CA GLU A 344 -5.92 30.53 -6.59
C GLU A 344 -6.43 31.96 -6.35
N GLN A 345 -7.23 32.16 -5.30
CA GLN A 345 -7.73 33.48 -4.92
C GLN A 345 -6.59 34.45 -4.59
N ALA A 346 -5.61 33.99 -3.79
CA ALA A 346 -4.42 34.78 -3.45
C ALA A 346 -3.57 35.12 -4.69
N ALA A 347 -3.34 34.15 -5.59
CA ALA A 347 -2.59 34.37 -6.82
C ALA A 347 -3.27 35.38 -7.76
N ARG A 348 -4.60 35.29 -7.93
CA ARG A 348 -5.37 36.22 -8.76
C ARG A 348 -5.33 37.64 -8.19
N LYS A 349 -5.45 37.78 -6.87
CA LYS A 349 -5.34 39.06 -6.18
C LYS A 349 -3.97 39.69 -6.41
N PHE A 350 -2.88 38.93 -6.22
CA PHE A 350 -1.52 39.42 -6.49
C PHE A 350 -1.32 39.81 -7.96
N ALA A 351 -1.82 39.01 -8.90
CA ALA A 351 -1.70 39.30 -10.32
C ALA A 351 -2.40 40.61 -10.71
N ALA A 352 -3.58 40.89 -10.14
CA ALA A 352 -4.29 42.15 -10.33
C ALA A 352 -3.51 43.33 -9.76
N GLU A 353 -3.03 43.24 -8.51
CA GLU A 353 -2.21 44.28 -7.87
C GLU A 353 -0.91 44.56 -8.65
N PHE A 354 -0.24 43.51 -9.15
CA PHE A 354 0.98 43.65 -9.92
C PHE A 354 0.72 44.34 -11.27
N MET A 355 -0.39 44.03 -11.94
CA MET A 355 -0.79 44.67 -13.20
C MET A 355 -1.17 46.16 -13.01
N GLU A 356 -1.78 46.51 -11.88
CA GLU A 356 -2.11 47.89 -11.50
C GLU A 356 -0.89 48.74 -11.16
N SER A 357 0.22 48.11 -10.73
CA SER A 357 1.53 48.76 -10.52
C SER A 357 2.23 49.20 -11.83
N LYS A 358 1.54 50.02 -12.63
CA LYS A 358 2.16 50.90 -13.62
C LYS A 358 2.72 52.13 -12.91
N THR A 359 3.79 52.70 -13.46
CA THR A 359 4.45 53.97 -13.05
C THR A 359 5.32 53.94 -11.78
N ASN A 360 6.64 53.82 -11.97
CA ASN A 360 7.65 54.82 -11.57
C ASN A 360 9.07 54.25 -11.70
N LEU A 361 9.75 54.50 -12.83
CA LEU A 361 11.21 54.44 -12.89
C LEU A 361 11.71 55.88 -12.97
N ALA A 362 11.97 56.49 -11.82
CA ALA A 362 12.61 57.80 -11.73
C ALA A 362 14.11 57.63 -11.49
N SER A 363 14.88 58.05 -12.49
CA SER A 363 16.27 58.55 -12.49
C SER A 363 17.09 58.47 -11.19
N ILE A 364 18.27 57.83 -11.27
CA ILE A 364 19.41 58.06 -10.37
C ILE A 364 20.68 58.25 -11.23
N PRO A 365 21.60 59.18 -10.89
CA PRO A 365 22.61 59.71 -11.80
C PRO A 365 23.85 58.81 -11.95
N SER A 366 24.64 59.10 -12.99
CA SER A 366 25.93 58.48 -13.36
C SER A 366 26.94 58.35 -12.22
N LEU A 367 27.65 57.22 -12.19
CA LEU A 367 28.49 56.73 -11.08
C LEU A 367 29.91 57.34 -11.03
N ASP A 368 30.36 57.70 -9.83
CA ASP A 368 31.71 58.19 -9.45
C ASP A 368 32.47 57.22 -8.50
N ALA A 369 33.77 57.45 -8.27
CA ALA A 369 34.68 56.59 -7.48
C ALA A 369 34.22 56.29 -6.03
N GLU A 370 33.48 57.20 -5.40
CA GLU A 370 32.92 57.01 -4.05
C GLU A 370 31.80 55.95 -4.01
N GLN A 371 31.13 55.72 -5.15
CA GLN A 371 30.12 54.67 -5.28
C GLN A 371 30.74 53.30 -5.57
N GLY A 372 31.95 53.22 -6.14
CA GLY A 372 32.68 51.95 -6.31
C GLY A 372 33.01 51.28 -4.96
N GLN A 373 33.37 52.08 -3.95
CA GLN A 373 33.56 51.62 -2.58
C GLN A 373 32.23 51.21 -1.92
N LYS A 374 31.14 51.98 -2.14
CA LYS A 374 29.79 51.62 -1.67
C LYS A 374 29.28 50.34 -2.33
N LEU A 375 29.54 50.14 -3.62
CA LEU A 375 29.15 48.97 -4.40
C LEU A 375 29.91 47.74 -3.93
N VAL A 376 31.23 47.81 -3.74
CA VAL A 376 32.02 46.70 -3.16
C VAL A 376 31.59 46.40 -1.72
N SER A 377 31.31 47.41 -0.92
CA SER A 377 30.75 47.21 0.42
C SER A 377 29.34 46.61 0.40
N GLN A 378 28.47 47.00 -0.54
CA GLN A 378 27.13 46.40 -0.73
C GLN A 378 27.23 44.98 -1.28
N LEU A 379 28.16 44.70 -2.19
CA LEU A 379 28.42 43.38 -2.77
C LEU A 379 28.91 42.41 -1.69
N PHE A 380 29.86 42.80 -0.83
CA PHE A 380 30.31 41.96 0.29
C PHE A 380 29.28 41.85 1.43
N LYS A 381 28.43 42.87 1.64
CA LYS A 381 27.35 42.83 2.68
C LYS A 381 26.09 42.08 2.25
N SER A 382 25.83 41.97 0.95
CA SER A 382 24.68 41.26 0.40
C SER A 382 24.82 39.74 0.61
N THR A 383 23.72 39.01 0.81
CA THR A 383 23.69 37.58 1.16
C THR A 383 23.33 36.63 0.00
N GLN A 384 22.99 37.13 -1.20
CA GLN A 384 22.48 36.34 -2.32
C GLN A 384 23.23 36.67 -3.64
N HIS A 385 24.24 35.89 -4.05
CA HIS A 385 24.93 36.08 -5.35
C HIS A 385 25.12 34.76 -6.09
N ALA A 386 24.96 34.73 -7.41
CA ALA A 386 25.16 33.52 -8.23
C ALA A 386 26.63 33.19 -8.59
N VAL A 387 27.60 33.82 -7.92
CA VAL A 387 29.05 33.70 -8.17
C VAL A 387 29.74 33.15 -6.91
N THR A 388 30.84 32.41 -7.06
CA THR A 388 31.58 31.86 -5.89
C THR A 388 32.29 32.98 -5.11
N GLU A 389 32.54 32.77 -3.81
CA GLU A 389 33.19 33.79 -2.96
C GLU A 389 34.59 34.18 -3.47
N TYR A 390 35.30 33.23 -4.09
CA TYR A 390 36.60 33.47 -4.73
C TYR A 390 36.49 34.32 -6.02
N GLU A 391 35.49 34.07 -6.86
CA GLU A 391 35.23 34.88 -8.06
C GLU A 391 34.75 36.29 -7.68
N LEU A 392 33.97 36.41 -6.60
CA LEU A 392 33.56 37.71 -6.03
C LEU A 392 34.78 38.51 -5.56
N PHE A 393 35.74 37.86 -4.89
CA PHE A 393 37.01 38.47 -4.53
C PHE A 393 37.79 38.94 -5.77
N GLU A 394 37.91 38.12 -6.81
CA GLU A 394 38.59 38.53 -8.05
C GLU A 394 37.89 39.68 -8.76
N LEU A 395 36.55 39.72 -8.76
CA LEU A 395 35.74 40.80 -9.31
C LEU A 395 35.90 42.09 -8.49
N ALA A 396 35.85 41.99 -7.17
CA ALA A 396 36.07 43.12 -6.26
C ALA A 396 37.50 43.64 -6.38
N TYR A 397 38.49 42.77 -6.53
CA TYR A 397 39.89 43.12 -6.78
C TYR A 397 40.08 43.81 -8.14
N ARG A 398 39.43 43.33 -9.21
CA ARG A 398 39.42 44.01 -10.51
C ARG A 398 38.72 45.37 -10.47
N LEU A 399 37.62 45.50 -9.71
CA LEU A 399 36.94 46.77 -9.46
C LEU A 399 37.82 47.74 -8.65
N ALA A 400 38.49 47.25 -7.61
CA ALA A 400 39.42 48.02 -6.79
C ALA A 400 40.63 48.52 -7.61
N GLN A 401 41.13 47.71 -8.56
CA GLN A 401 42.14 48.15 -9.53
C GLN A 401 41.59 49.19 -10.52
N LYS A 402 40.36 49.01 -11.02
CA LYS A 402 39.70 49.91 -11.98
C LYS A 402 39.39 51.29 -11.39
N TYR A 403 39.01 51.35 -10.11
CA TYR A 403 38.65 52.58 -9.40
C TYR A 403 39.71 53.04 -8.37
N GLN A 404 40.89 52.41 -8.37
CA GLN A 404 42.06 52.75 -7.55
C GLN A 404 41.80 52.89 -6.04
N PHE A 405 41.29 51.86 -5.38
CA PHE A 405 41.18 51.84 -3.91
C PHE A 405 41.69 50.52 -3.29
N ASP A 406 42.07 50.56 -2.01
CA ASP A 406 42.60 49.40 -1.27
C ASP A 406 41.46 48.46 -0.81
N LEU A 407 41.64 47.16 -1.02
CA LEU A 407 40.69 46.11 -0.69
C LEU A 407 40.89 45.56 0.73
N CYS A 408 42.06 45.78 1.36
CA CYS A 408 42.41 45.25 2.68
C CYS A 408 41.38 45.59 3.79
N PRO A 409 40.82 46.81 3.87
CA PRO A 409 39.80 47.16 4.86
C PRO A 409 38.48 46.36 4.73
N TYR A 410 38.25 45.73 3.57
CA TYR A 410 37.02 44.98 3.27
C TYR A 410 37.20 43.45 3.45
N LEU A 411 38.40 42.96 3.76
CA LEU A 411 38.70 41.53 3.94
C LEU A 411 37.95 40.87 5.10
N GLY A 412 37.57 41.65 6.11
CA GLY A 412 36.70 41.18 7.20
C GLY A 412 35.25 40.90 6.77
N GLN A 413 34.88 41.27 5.55
CA GLN A 413 33.54 41.07 4.97
C GLN A 413 33.48 39.86 4.03
N ILE A 414 34.61 39.18 3.79
CA ILE A 414 34.72 38.00 2.93
C ILE A 414 34.43 36.73 3.73
N ASP A 415 33.65 35.81 3.17
CA ASP A 415 33.42 34.49 3.78
C ASP A 415 34.60 33.55 3.54
N TRP A 416 35.55 33.54 4.47
CA TRP A 416 36.69 32.63 4.43
C TRP A 416 36.31 31.14 4.54
N SER A 417 35.09 30.78 4.95
CA SER A 417 34.68 29.37 5.02
C SER A 417 34.35 28.78 3.63
N ALA A 418 33.94 29.62 2.67
CA ALA A 418 33.57 29.23 1.31
C ALA A 418 34.76 29.09 0.34
N ILE A 419 35.96 29.50 0.77
CA ILE A 419 37.18 29.55 -0.05
C ILE A 419 38.07 28.33 0.26
N THR A 420 38.48 27.60 -0.77
CA THR A 420 39.32 26.39 -0.61
C THR A 420 40.72 26.72 -0.07
N ALA A 421 41.42 25.75 0.53
CA ALA A 421 42.77 25.98 1.07
C ALA A 421 43.78 26.49 0.03
N MET A 422 43.65 26.08 -1.24
CA MET A 422 44.51 26.55 -2.33
C MET A 422 44.17 27.99 -2.73
N GLN A 423 42.89 28.35 -2.78
CA GLN A 423 42.42 29.72 -3.03
C GLN A 423 42.76 30.67 -1.86
N LYS A 424 42.67 30.21 -0.61
CA LYS A 424 43.13 30.96 0.57
C LYS A 424 44.61 31.30 0.47
N ARG A 425 45.45 30.37 -0.01
CA ARG A 425 46.87 30.62 -0.29
C ARG A 425 47.08 31.59 -1.46
N ALA A 426 46.24 31.53 -2.49
CA ALA A 426 46.29 32.49 -3.59
C ALA A 426 45.99 33.90 -3.08
N ILE A 427 44.89 34.09 -2.33
CA ILE A 427 44.52 35.38 -1.73
C ILE A 427 45.60 35.90 -0.77
N SER A 428 46.14 35.04 0.11
CA SER A 428 47.19 35.44 1.05
C SER A 428 48.48 35.87 0.33
N THR A 429 48.77 35.28 -0.85
CA THR A 429 49.93 35.65 -1.67
C THR A 429 49.66 36.95 -2.44
N THR A 430 48.46 37.12 -2.99
CA THR A 430 48.05 38.33 -3.73
C THR A 430 48.00 39.57 -2.84
N LEU A 431 47.62 39.43 -1.56
CA LEU A 431 47.49 40.53 -0.61
C LEU A 431 48.57 40.56 0.49
N SER A 432 49.57 39.68 0.41
CA SER A 432 50.69 39.59 1.38
C SER A 432 50.26 39.45 2.86
N LEU A 433 49.29 38.58 3.16
CA LEU A 433 48.73 38.39 4.51
C LEU A 433 49.51 37.32 5.32
N SER A 434 49.80 37.56 6.61
CA SER A 434 50.52 36.64 7.50
C SER A 434 49.57 35.70 8.28
N SER A 435 50.02 34.48 8.59
CA SER A 435 49.23 33.48 9.35
C SER A 435 49.10 33.77 10.85
N VAL A 436 49.91 34.71 11.37
CA VAL A 436 49.90 35.15 12.77
C VAL A 436 48.92 36.30 12.99
N ASP A 437 48.77 37.17 11.97
CA ASP A 437 47.92 38.37 12.06
C ASP A 437 46.43 38.08 11.76
N TYR A 438 46.11 36.91 11.18
CA TYR A 438 44.72 36.53 10.82
C TYR A 438 44.32 35.11 11.28
N PRO A 439 44.19 34.86 12.61
CA PRO A 439 43.82 33.54 13.17
C PRO A 439 42.42 33.04 12.77
N TYR A 440 41.53 33.96 12.37
CA TYR A 440 40.12 33.76 12.02
C TYR A 440 39.88 32.84 10.81
N MET A 441 40.94 32.39 10.14
CA MET A 441 40.85 31.50 8.98
C MET A 441 40.53 30.02 9.33
N TRP A 442 40.50 29.62 10.62
CA TRP A 442 40.46 28.21 11.07
C TRP A 442 39.40 27.89 12.15
N ASN A 443 38.85 26.66 12.14
CA ASN A 443 37.91 26.12 13.14
C ASN A 443 38.61 25.76 14.46
N SER A 444 38.30 26.43 15.56
CA SER A 444 38.99 26.21 16.85
C SER A 444 38.64 24.89 17.55
N LEU A 445 37.54 24.22 17.19
CA LEU A 445 37.19 22.90 17.74
C LEU A 445 38.22 21.83 17.33
N VAL A 446 38.91 22.01 16.21
CA VAL A 446 40.01 21.12 15.76
C VAL A 446 41.16 21.11 16.77
N LYS A 447 41.27 22.13 17.63
CA LYS A 447 42.26 22.23 18.70
C LYS A 447 41.70 21.88 20.09
N SER A 448 40.44 21.40 20.21
CA SER A 448 39.79 21.05 21.49
C SER A 448 40.68 20.17 22.38
N ASP A 449 40.76 20.50 23.67
CA ASP A 449 41.40 19.68 24.69
C ASP A 449 40.46 18.55 25.16
N ILE A 450 39.15 18.69 24.94
CA ILE A 450 38.11 17.70 25.31
C ILE A 450 37.68 16.81 24.14
N LEU A 451 37.42 17.39 22.97
CA LEU A 451 36.88 16.69 21.82
C LEU A 451 37.99 16.14 20.93
N MET A 452 37.87 14.87 20.53
CA MET A 452 38.79 14.24 19.59
C MET A 452 38.37 14.51 18.14
N PRO A 453 39.29 14.45 17.15
CA PRO A 453 38.93 14.62 15.74
C PRO A 453 37.81 13.68 15.26
N GLN A 454 37.70 12.49 15.85
CA GLN A 454 36.63 11.52 15.60
C GLN A 454 35.28 11.99 16.14
N ASP A 455 35.24 12.63 17.31
CA ASP A 455 34.03 13.24 17.89
C ASP A 455 33.53 14.37 16.98
N LEU A 456 34.47 15.17 16.45
CA LEU A 456 34.17 16.23 15.49
C LEU A 456 33.68 15.68 14.14
N TYR A 457 34.17 14.52 13.72
CA TYR A 457 33.68 13.84 12.51
C TYR A 457 32.25 13.32 12.69
N SER A 458 32.00 12.61 13.80
CA SER A 458 30.68 12.04 14.12
C SER A 458 29.57 13.09 14.22
N ARG A 459 29.94 14.34 14.53
CA ARG A 459 29.05 15.48 14.67
C ARG A 459 29.27 16.56 13.61
N SER A 460 29.92 16.27 12.47
CA SER A 460 30.17 17.27 11.41
C SER A 460 30.79 18.61 11.87
N LEU A 461 31.38 18.66 13.07
CA LEU A 461 32.03 19.83 13.66
C LEU A 461 33.46 20.03 13.13
N HIS A 462 33.93 19.14 12.25
CA HIS A 462 35.24 19.22 11.58
C HIS A 462 35.23 20.10 10.32
N SER A 463 34.05 20.53 9.86
CA SER A 463 33.89 21.43 8.71
C SER A 463 34.53 22.81 8.96
N PRO A 464 34.83 23.62 7.92
CA PRO A 464 35.31 24.99 8.11
C PRO A 464 34.20 25.84 8.74
N PHE A 465 34.14 25.79 10.07
CA PHE A 465 33.18 26.45 10.92
C PHE A 465 33.97 27.36 11.86
N SER A 466 33.89 28.67 11.67
CA SER A 466 34.64 29.71 12.39
C SER A 466 34.07 29.93 13.79
N ILE A 467 34.21 28.92 14.64
CA ILE A 467 33.99 29.04 16.07
C ILE A 467 35.30 29.30 16.79
N GLN A 468 35.28 30.11 17.83
CA GLN A 468 36.43 30.56 18.60
C GLN A 468 36.35 30.00 20.01
N ARG A 469 37.47 29.52 20.55
CA ARG A 469 37.57 29.14 21.96
C ARG A 469 37.69 30.41 22.80
N LEU A 470 36.71 30.64 23.67
CA LEU A 470 36.74 31.73 24.65
C LEU A 470 37.34 31.29 25.98
N TYR A 471 37.16 30.01 26.36
CA TYR A 471 37.66 29.48 27.63
C TYR A 471 37.99 27.99 27.53
N SER A 472 39.06 27.58 28.21
CA SER A 472 39.42 26.17 28.50
C SER A 472 39.82 26.04 29.97
N SER A 473 39.26 25.04 30.66
CA SER A 473 39.61 24.76 32.06
C SER A 473 41.08 24.39 32.27
N LYS A 474 41.77 23.93 31.21
CA LYS A 474 43.19 23.59 31.24
C LYS A 474 44.09 24.83 31.28
N GLU A 475 43.69 25.91 30.63
CA GLU A 475 44.46 27.16 30.54
C GLU A 475 44.11 28.13 31.67
N HIS A 476 42.82 28.22 32.04
CA HIS A 476 42.32 29.26 32.96
C HIS A 476 41.84 28.75 34.32
N GLY A 477 41.75 27.42 34.51
CA GLY A 477 41.28 26.80 35.76
C GLY A 477 39.76 26.90 35.97
N LEU A 478 39.17 25.97 36.73
CA LEU A 478 37.71 25.86 36.90
C LEU A 478 37.05 27.01 37.69
N THR A 479 37.82 27.78 38.45
CA THR A 479 37.31 28.86 39.32
C THR A 479 36.81 30.07 38.54
N THR A 480 37.37 30.34 37.36
CA THR A 480 37.04 31.48 36.49
C THR A 480 35.93 31.17 35.49
N PHE A 481 35.43 29.91 35.44
CA PHE A 481 34.42 29.47 34.47
C PHE A 481 33.18 30.38 34.43
N PHE A 482 32.60 30.73 35.58
CA PHE A 482 31.39 31.55 35.65
C PHE A 482 31.61 32.99 35.17
N GLU A 483 32.83 33.53 35.30
CA GLU A 483 33.19 34.86 34.77
C GLU A 483 33.20 34.85 33.24
N TYR A 484 33.84 33.83 32.64
CA TYR A 484 33.86 33.66 31.18
C TYR A 484 32.49 33.26 30.61
N LEU A 485 31.68 32.51 31.36
CA LEU A 485 30.31 32.20 30.98
C LEU A 485 29.47 33.48 30.91
N ARG A 486 29.63 34.38 31.88
CA ARG A 486 28.97 35.69 31.89
C ARG A 486 29.36 36.51 30.66
N MET A 487 30.65 36.64 30.39
CA MET A 487 31.15 37.30 29.17
C MET A 487 30.56 36.68 27.90
N ALA A 488 30.58 35.35 27.77
CA ALA A 488 30.02 34.68 26.60
C ALA A 488 28.53 34.96 26.42
N THR A 489 27.76 34.95 27.51
CA THR A 489 26.31 35.16 27.48
C THR A 489 25.90 36.58 27.14
N GLN A 490 26.67 37.57 27.59
CA GLN A 490 26.42 38.99 27.37
C GLN A 490 26.94 39.48 26.01
N ASP A 491 28.12 39.01 25.59
CA ASP A 491 28.80 39.57 24.42
C ASP A 491 28.55 38.79 23.12
N TYR A 492 28.09 37.53 23.20
CA TYR A 492 27.89 36.66 22.04
C TYR A 492 26.47 36.13 21.95
N THR A 493 26.01 35.80 20.74
CA THR A 493 24.65 35.27 20.51
C THR A 493 24.63 33.76 20.19
N ARG A 494 25.79 33.14 19.93
CA ARG A 494 25.93 31.71 19.62
C ARG A 494 27.06 31.14 20.46
N LYS A 495 26.74 30.19 21.33
CA LYS A 495 27.71 29.60 22.27
C LYS A 495 27.62 28.08 22.27
N LEU A 496 28.76 27.40 22.26
CA LEU A 496 28.88 25.98 22.49
C LEU A 496 29.66 25.76 23.78
N LEU A 497 28.99 25.17 24.78
CA LEU A 497 29.63 24.72 26.01
C LEU A 497 29.89 23.21 25.93
N VAL A 498 31.13 22.79 26.10
CA VAL A 498 31.52 21.37 26.10
C VAL A 498 31.97 20.98 27.50
N ILE A 499 31.35 19.94 28.06
CA ILE A 499 31.57 19.47 29.42
C ILE A 499 32.09 18.04 29.39
N GLN A 500 33.19 17.77 30.07
CA GLN A 500 33.71 16.43 30.28
C GLN A 500 33.52 16.03 31.74
N THR A 501 32.77 14.94 31.94
CA THR A 501 32.52 14.39 33.28
C THR A 501 33.35 13.13 33.54
N GLU A 502 33.68 12.37 32.50
CA GLU A 502 34.56 11.21 32.55
C GLU A 502 35.45 11.13 31.30
N ARG A 503 36.53 10.34 31.34
CA ARG A 503 37.50 10.22 30.22
C ARG A 503 36.89 9.77 28.89
N ARG A 504 35.71 9.14 28.90
CA ARG A 504 35.06 8.56 27.71
C ARG A 504 33.68 9.18 27.41
N PHE A 505 33.31 10.27 28.07
CA PHE A 505 32.01 10.90 27.89
C PHE A 505 32.08 12.42 28.06
N SER A 506 31.63 13.13 27.02
CA SER A 506 31.45 14.57 27.05
C SER A 506 30.07 14.97 26.52
N VAL A 507 29.60 16.13 26.97
CA VAL A 507 28.28 16.70 26.63
C VAL A 507 28.50 18.08 26.03
N GLY A 508 27.89 18.33 24.88
CA GLY A 508 27.83 19.65 24.24
C GLY A 508 26.48 20.31 24.49
N ILE A 509 26.48 21.58 24.86
CA ILE A 509 25.29 22.41 25.01
C ILE A 509 25.41 23.58 24.04
N PHE A 510 24.59 23.54 22.99
CA PHE A 510 24.47 24.61 22.00
C PHE A 510 23.43 25.60 22.49
N MET A 511 23.80 26.87 22.56
CA MET A 511 22.96 27.98 23.03
C MET A 511 22.83 29.05 21.95
N ARG A 512 21.59 29.36 21.59
CA ARG A 512 21.21 30.36 20.58
C ARG A 512 20.53 31.57 21.23
N GLY A 513 20.87 32.76 20.76
CA GLY A 513 20.25 34.02 21.18
C GLY A 513 20.83 34.60 22.48
N ASN A 514 20.15 35.63 22.97
CA ASN A 514 20.49 36.31 24.22
C ASN A 514 19.88 35.54 25.39
N ILE A 515 20.71 35.20 26.37
CA ILE A 515 20.29 34.52 27.58
C ILE A 515 20.53 35.51 28.72
N PRO A 516 19.48 36.15 29.27
CA PRO A 516 19.64 37.09 30.38
C PRO A 516 20.25 36.41 31.62
N TRP A 517 21.11 37.15 32.31
CA TRP A 517 21.78 36.72 33.54
C TRP A 517 20.87 36.95 34.74
N ASP A 518 20.87 36.04 35.72
CA ASP A 518 19.99 36.08 36.92
C ASP A 518 18.47 36.09 36.63
N GLU A 519 18.06 35.78 35.40
CA GLU A 519 16.67 35.57 35.00
C GLU A 519 16.39 34.08 34.69
N GLU A 520 15.12 33.72 34.55
CA GLU A 520 14.67 32.36 34.19
C GLU A 520 13.90 32.31 32.86
N PRO A 521 14.54 32.69 31.73
CA PRO A 521 13.89 32.69 30.43
C PRO A 521 13.51 31.26 30.00
N GLU A 522 12.38 31.17 29.30
CA GLU A 522 12.00 29.95 28.59
C GLU A 522 12.84 29.84 27.31
N VAL A 523 13.59 28.74 27.18
CA VAL A 523 14.62 28.60 26.14
C VAL A 523 14.08 27.97 24.85
N ASN A 524 12.98 27.20 24.89
CA ASN A 524 12.41 26.49 23.72
C ASN A 524 13.52 25.84 22.87
N ASP A 525 13.39 25.91 21.54
CA ASP A 525 14.36 25.39 20.57
C ASP A 525 15.68 26.18 20.51
N ASN A 526 15.98 27.10 21.44
CA ASN A 526 17.24 27.84 21.45
C ASN A 526 18.36 27.11 22.19
N VAL A 527 18.07 26.00 22.87
CA VAL A 527 19.09 25.17 23.53
C VAL A 527 19.00 23.73 23.06
N VAL A 528 20.10 23.20 22.54
CA VAL A 528 20.24 21.80 22.12
C VAL A 528 21.35 21.15 22.93
N VAL A 529 21.05 20.01 23.54
CA VAL A 529 22.02 19.19 24.27
C VAL A 529 22.40 17.98 23.43
N CYS A 530 23.69 17.68 23.34
CA CYS A 530 24.21 16.50 22.65
C CYS A 530 25.26 15.76 23.48
N SER A 531 25.44 14.47 23.23
CA SER A 531 26.49 13.64 23.84
C SER A 531 27.57 13.23 22.83
N PHE A 532 28.81 13.09 23.27
CA PHE A 532 29.91 12.50 22.50
C PHE A 532 30.34 11.16 23.15
N LEU A 533 30.44 10.08 22.36
CA LEU A 533 30.67 8.70 22.82
C LEU A 533 31.64 7.92 21.89
N PRO A 534 32.41 6.94 22.39
CA PRO A 534 33.32 6.12 21.58
C PRO A 534 32.63 5.02 20.74
N GLU A 535 33.26 4.65 19.61
CA GLU A 535 32.73 3.81 18.50
C GLU A 535 32.23 2.40 18.87
N SER A 536 32.65 1.77 19.97
CA SER A 536 32.26 0.39 20.29
C SER A 536 30.77 0.22 20.65
N SER A 537 30.01 1.31 20.69
CA SER A 537 28.58 1.36 20.93
C SER A 537 27.85 2.12 19.82
N SER A 538 27.80 1.56 18.61
CA SER A 538 27.09 2.18 17.49
C SER A 538 25.58 2.29 17.78
N THR A 539 24.99 3.49 17.60
CA THR A 539 24.03 3.79 16.51
C THR A 539 23.22 5.08 16.68
N ILE A 540 23.20 5.80 17.81
CA ILE A 540 22.49 7.09 17.88
C ILE A 540 23.29 8.12 18.66
N ALA A 541 23.88 9.04 17.91
CA ALA A 541 24.39 10.28 18.43
C ALA A 541 23.17 11.17 18.75
N THR A 542 22.64 11.10 19.97
CA THR A 542 21.41 11.81 20.36
C THR A 542 21.65 13.32 20.45
N GLN A 543 20.78 14.08 19.77
CA GLN A 543 20.61 15.51 19.95
C GLN A 543 19.21 15.71 20.49
N ARG A 544 19.11 16.51 21.54
CA ARG A 544 17.82 16.86 22.11
C ARG A 544 17.66 18.37 22.10
N PRO A 545 16.89 18.93 21.15
CA PRO A 545 16.38 20.28 21.31
C PRO A 545 15.51 20.31 22.57
N CYS A 546 15.61 21.40 23.33
CA CYS A 546 14.71 21.64 24.44
C CYS A 546 13.32 21.99 23.87
N SER A 547 12.26 21.29 24.27
CA SER A 547 10.90 21.57 23.83
C SER A 547 10.31 22.79 24.54
N ALA A 548 9.12 23.26 24.14
CA ALA A 548 8.38 24.26 24.89
C ALA A 548 8.22 23.85 26.38
N GLY A 549 8.60 24.75 27.30
CA GLY A 549 8.59 24.55 28.76
C GLY A 549 9.95 24.47 29.43
N TYR A 550 11.06 24.31 28.69
CA TYR A 550 12.41 24.31 29.29
C TYR A 550 12.86 25.73 29.67
N ARG A 551 13.50 25.87 30.83
CA ARG A 551 14.06 27.12 31.36
C ARG A 551 15.53 26.95 31.72
N LEU A 552 16.32 27.99 31.49
CA LEU A 552 17.76 28.02 31.78
C LEU A 552 18.05 29.17 32.75
N HIS A 553 18.54 28.84 33.95
CA HIS A 553 18.95 29.80 34.98
C HIS A 553 20.47 29.88 35.05
N LEU A 554 21.04 31.09 34.88
CA LEU A 554 22.48 31.37 34.99
C LEU A 554 22.74 32.40 36.10
N SER A 555 23.76 32.17 36.92
CA SER A 555 24.23 33.10 37.98
C SER A 555 25.71 32.85 38.28
N ASP A 556 26.31 33.69 39.13
CA ASP A 556 27.75 33.66 39.44
C ASP A 556 28.24 32.36 40.10
N SER A 557 27.34 31.51 40.60
CA SER A 557 27.68 30.23 41.26
C SER A 557 26.99 28.99 40.69
N LYS A 558 25.92 29.15 39.89
CA LYS A 558 25.14 28.02 39.37
C LYS A 558 24.61 28.24 37.96
N MET A 559 24.59 27.15 37.18
CA MET A 559 23.92 27.03 35.89
C MET A 559 22.94 25.84 35.95
N GLU A 560 21.66 26.07 35.69
CA GLU A 560 20.61 25.06 35.82
C GLU A 560 19.66 25.08 34.62
N LEU A 561 19.54 23.97 33.90
CA LEU A 561 18.60 23.74 32.80
C LEU A 561 17.53 22.75 33.25
N TYR A 562 16.26 23.15 33.31
CA TYR A 562 15.16 22.32 33.83
C TYR A 562 13.88 22.46 33.00
N ASN A 563 12.96 21.50 33.09
CA ASN A 563 11.71 21.50 32.32
C ASN A 563 10.50 21.83 33.20
N ARG A 564 9.88 23.00 33.02
CA ARG A 564 8.76 23.57 33.77
C ARG A 564 9.00 23.76 35.28
N GLN A 565 9.42 22.71 36.00
CA GLN A 565 9.70 22.70 37.44
C GLN A 565 11.16 22.30 37.71
N ARG A 566 11.78 22.89 38.74
CA ARG A 566 13.15 22.56 39.18
C ARG A 566 13.32 21.14 39.75
N SER A 567 12.22 20.43 40.01
CA SER A 567 12.28 19.00 40.31
C SER A 567 12.66 18.16 39.08
N ASP A 568 12.45 18.68 37.87
CA ASP A 568 12.75 18.02 36.60
C ASP A 568 13.99 18.62 35.90
N THR A 569 15.08 18.78 36.66
CA THR A 569 16.35 19.33 36.17
C THR A 569 17.06 18.38 35.20
N PHE A 570 17.49 18.93 34.07
CA PHE A 570 18.24 18.22 33.04
C PHE A 570 19.76 18.32 33.27
N ILE A 571 20.30 19.53 33.38
CA ILE A 571 21.73 19.77 33.63
C ILE A 571 21.86 20.77 34.77
N PHE A 572 22.69 20.46 35.76
CA PHE A 572 22.97 21.33 36.90
C PHE A 572 24.47 21.41 37.13
N ILE A 573 25.03 22.61 37.10
CA ILE A 573 26.43 22.90 37.41
C ILE A 573 26.44 23.87 38.59
N ASN A 574 27.21 23.55 39.63
CA ASN A 574 27.29 24.39 40.82
C ASN A 574 28.73 24.49 41.34
N ARG A 575 29.13 25.70 41.73
CA ARG A 575 30.38 25.96 42.45
C ARG A 575 30.11 25.82 43.95
N GLN A 576 30.72 24.84 44.60
CA GLN A 576 30.63 24.71 46.07
C GLN A 576 31.61 25.67 46.77
N LEU A 577 31.53 25.80 48.10
CA LEU A 577 32.38 26.67 48.94
C LEU A 577 33.87 26.20 49.05
N GLY A 578 34.32 25.39 48.09
CA GLY A 578 35.71 24.97 47.86
C GLY A 578 35.95 24.94 46.35
N THR A 579 37.20 24.87 45.89
CA THR A 579 37.61 24.96 44.47
C THR A 579 37.02 23.92 43.50
N GLU A 580 36.03 23.12 43.93
CA GLU A 580 35.39 22.06 43.17
C GLU A 580 34.05 22.53 42.54
N VAL A 581 33.96 22.41 41.23
CA VAL A 581 32.74 22.57 40.45
C VAL A 581 32.11 21.19 40.25
N VAL A 582 30.87 21.02 40.68
CA VAL A 582 30.14 19.76 40.55
C VAL A 582 29.08 19.85 39.46
N VAL A 583 28.81 18.73 38.79
CA VAL A 583 27.79 18.61 37.75
C VAL A 583 26.86 17.42 37.97
N SER A 584 25.57 17.63 37.70
CA SER A 584 24.56 16.58 37.59
C SER A 584 23.92 16.62 36.21
N ILE A 585 23.79 15.45 35.57
CA ILE A 585 23.20 15.31 34.22
C ILE A 585 22.18 14.18 34.23
N ALA A 586 20.92 14.50 33.91
CA ALA A 586 19.86 13.52 33.75
C ALA A 586 20.00 12.76 32.41
N LEU A 587 20.88 11.76 32.38
CA LEU A 587 21.22 10.98 31.17
C LEU A 587 20.02 10.32 30.47
N GLN A 588 18.96 9.98 31.20
CA GLN A 588 17.71 9.44 30.64
C GLN A 588 17.03 10.40 29.67
N LYS A 589 17.24 11.72 29.85
CA LYS A 589 16.75 12.74 28.93
C LYS A 589 17.61 12.79 27.66
N ILE A 590 18.84 12.29 27.66
CA ILE A 590 19.65 12.16 26.44
C ILE A 590 19.28 10.86 25.71
N SER A 591 19.35 9.72 26.38
CA SER A 591 18.94 8.40 25.86
C SER A 591 18.90 7.36 26.98
N SER A 592 17.94 6.44 26.92
CA SER A 592 17.91 5.26 27.80
C SER A 592 19.15 4.37 27.66
N THR A 593 19.77 4.35 26.47
CA THR A 593 20.98 3.55 26.21
C THR A 593 22.20 4.17 26.90
N VAL A 594 22.35 5.49 26.80
CA VAL A 594 23.44 6.25 27.44
C VAL A 594 23.36 6.10 28.96
N GLN A 595 22.17 6.18 29.54
CA GLN A 595 21.94 5.97 30.97
C GLN A 595 22.32 4.55 31.42
N ARG A 596 21.99 3.51 30.64
CA ARG A 596 22.35 2.12 30.97
C ARG A 596 23.86 1.88 30.94
N GLN A 597 24.59 2.58 30.07
CA GLN A 597 26.05 2.42 29.93
C GLN A 597 26.85 3.20 30.97
N LEU A 598 26.45 4.45 31.27
CA LEU A 598 27.20 5.35 32.16
C LEU A 598 26.62 5.42 33.58
N GLY A 599 25.42 4.87 33.82
CA GLY A 599 24.78 4.90 35.13
C GLY A 599 24.15 6.26 35.47
N ARG A 600 24.60 6.89 36.56
CA ARG A 600 24.07 8.17 37.06
C ARG A 600 25.18 9.19 37.23
N VAL A 601 25.03 10.37 36.63
CA VAL A 601 25.90 11.54 36.85
C VAL A 601 25.16 12.49 37.80
N ASN A 602 25.49 12.43 39.09
CA ASN A 602 24.85 13.25 40.12
C ASN A 602 25.89 13.78 41.11
N ARG A 603 26.08 15.11 41.11
CA ARG A 603 27.10 15.82 41.90
C ARG A 603 28.53 15.30 41.65
N SER A 604 28.81 14.90 40.42
CA SER A 604 30.13 14.41 40.02
C SER A 604 31.10 15.58 39.85
N PRO A 605 32.40 15.43 40.18
CA PRO A 605 33.40 16.47 39.93
C PRO A 605 33.64 16.64 38.43
N LEU A 606 33.80 17.88 37.98
CA LEU A 606 34.06 18.22 36.58
C LEU A 606 35.53 17.92 36.20
N ILE A 607 35.77 17.17 35.12
CA ILE A 607 37.14 16.89 34.64
C ILE A 607 37.65 18.00 33.72
N GLY A 608 36.78 18.52 32.86
CA GLY A 608 37.12 19.57 31.92
C GLY A 608 35.88 20.31 31.41
N ILE A 609 36.04 21.59 31.11
CA ILE A 609 34.99 22.40 30.48
C ILE A 609 35.61 23.41 29.53
N GLU A 610 35.00 23.52 28.35
CA GLU A 610 35.38 24.44 27.29
C GLU A 610 34.18 25.27 26.86
N LEU A 611 34.43 26.54 26.58
CA LEU A 611 33.42 27.45 26.05
C LEU A 611 33.89 28.02 24.73
N HIS A 612 33.07 27.82 23.72
CA HIS A 612 33.32 28.25 22.36
C HIS A 612 32.22 29.21 21.93
N VAL A 613 32.58 30.27 21.21
CA VAL A 613 31.65 31.32 20.74
C VAL A 613 31.83 31.55 19.25
N VAL A 614 30.75 31.94 18.59
CA VAL A 614 30.83 32.43 17.21
C VAL A 614 30.80 33.95 17.24
N SER A 615 31.67 34.58 16.44
CA SER A 615 31.67 36.04 16.30
C SER A 615 30.31 36.52 15.80
N ASN A 616 29.72 37.53 16.46
CA ASN A 616 28.43 38.10 16.05
C ASN A 616 28.44 38.73 14.64
N HIS A 617 29.63 38.99 14.10
CA HIS A 617 29.81 39.50 12.73
C HIS A 617 29.84 38.38 11.68
N ASP A 618 30.02 37.12 12.09
CA ASP A 618 30.14 35.96 11.21
C ASP A 618 28.77 35.32 10.95
N ARG A 619 28.06 35.85 9.96
CA ARG A 619 26.71 35.41 9.58
C ARG A 619 26.66 33.96 9.08
N VAL A 620 27.73 33.46 8.47
CA VAL A 620 27.76 32.12 7.89
C VAL A 620 27.96 31.09 8.98
N ALA A 621 28.85 31.35 9.94
CA ALA A 621 28.95 30.53 11.13
C ALA A 621 27.68 30.60 11.98
N HIS A 622 26.98 31.74 12.06
CA HIS A 622 25.65 31.78 12.69
C HIS A 622 24.66 30.85 12.00
N GLN A 623 24.57 30.87 10.67
CA GLN A 623 23.68 29.98 9.92
C GLN A 623 24.06 28.50 10.08
N LEU A 624 25.35 28.16 10.01
CA LEU A 624 25.84 26.79 10.21
C LEU A 624 25.59 26.29 11.65
N PHE A 625 25.72 27.17 12.64
CA PHE A 625 25.37 26.87 14.03
C PHE A 625 23.84 26.69 14.18
N ASP A 626 23.04 27.47 13.45
CA ASP A 626 21.58 27.42 13.48
C ASP A 626 20.98 26.20 12.76
N LEU A 627 21.71 25.58 11.83
CA LEU A 627 21.33 24.31 11.18
C LEU A 627 21.09 23.17 12.19
N TRP A 628 21.76 23.20 13.34
CA TRP A 628 21.61 22.22 14.42
C TRP A 628 20.24 22.29 15.13
N PHE A 629 19.48 23.35 14.91
CA PHE A 629 18.16 23.59 15.49
C PHE A 629 17.03 23.34 14.46
N GLN A 630 17.33 22.64 13.36
CA GLN A 630 16.40 22.47 12.23
C GLN A 630 15.70 21.11 12.12
N HIS A 631 15.87 20.20 13.09
CA HIS A 631 15.22 18.89 13.05
C HIS A 631 13.70 19.00 13.29
N VAL A 632 12.91 18.42 12.38
CA VAL A 632 11.46 18.25 12.54
C VAL A 632 11.21 16.80 12.98
N PRO A 633 10.94 16.51 14.27
CA PRO A 633 10.64 15.14 14.68
C PRO A 633 9.39 14.64 13.94
N THR A 634 9.39 13.35 13.58
CA THR A 634 8.18 12.71 13.04
C THR A 634 7.22 12.46 14.19
N GLU A 635 6.08 13.14 14.15
CA GLU A 635 5.10 13.12 15.25
C GLU A 635 4.16 11.91 15.15
N GLU A 636 3.82 11.49 13.92
CA GLU A 636 2.83 10.44 13.67
C GLU A 636 3.17 9.60 12.42
N TYR A 637 3.07 8.27 12.53
CA TYR A 637 3.24 7.33 11.41
C TYR A 637 1.91 6.65 11.09
N VAL A 638 1.41 6.88 9.87
CA VAL A 638 0.12 6.37 9.39
C VAL A 638 0.36 5.12 8.54
N ARG A 639 -0.25 4.00 8.93
CA ARG A 639 -0.22 2.75 8.17
C ARG A 639 -1.10 2.83 6.93
N ARG A 640 -0.74 2.09 5.87
CA ARG A 640 -1.47 2.04 4.60
C ARG A 640 -2.93 1.59 4.77
N PHE A 641 -3.18 0.64 5.67
CA PHE A 641 -4.52 0.12 5.97
C PHE A 641 -4.83 0.30 7.45
N GLN A 642 -5.55 1.36 7.81
CA GLN A 642 -6.10 1.49 9.16
C GLN A 642 -7.29 0.53 9.32
N ARG A 643 -7.13 -0.48 10.17
CA ARG A 643 -8.22 -1.37 10.58
C ARG A 643 -9.07 -0.66 11.63
N GLN A 644 -10.04 0.14 11.22
CA GLN A 644 -11.06 0.65 12.13
C GLN A 644 -12.30 -0.23 11.96
N SER A 645 -12.53 -1.13 12.92
CA SER A 645 -13.81 -1.83 13.00
C SER A 645 -14.81 -0.87 13.61
N ALA A 646 -15.83 -0.47 12.86
CA ALA A 646 -16.92 0.30 13.41
C ALA A 646 -17.69 -0.59 14.40
N PRO A 647 -17.86 -0.19 15.68
CA PRO A 647 -18.78 -0.88 16.56
C PRO A 647 -20.20 -0.69 16.02
N TYR A 648 -21.06 -1.69 16.24
CA TYR A 648 -22.47 -1.61 15.88
C TYR A 648 -23.34 -1.87 17.10
N ARG A 649 -24.57 -1.36 17.05
CA ARG A 649 -25.59 -1.64 18.06
C ARG A 649 -26.56 -2.67 17.50
N MET A 650 -26.71 -3.79 18.20
CA MET A 650 -27.75 -4.78 17.86
C MET A 650 -29.13 -4.23 18.20
N ASN A 651 -30.12 -4.63 17.41
CA ASN A 651 -31.51 -4.30 17.69
C ASN A 651 -31.95 -4.96 19.02
N ASP A 652 -32.67 -4.24 19.88
CA ASP A 652 -33.21 -4.77 21.13
C ASP A 652 -34.67 -4.33 21.27
N LEU A 653 -35.54 -5.20 21.77
CA LEU A 653 -36.96 -4.90 22.03
C LEU A 653 -37.19 -3.68 22.95
N LYS A 654 -36.19 -3.29 23.74
CA LYS A 654 -36.22 -2.08 24.58
C LYS A 654 -36.09 -0.78 23.78
N ASP A 655 -35.44 -0.84 22.62
CA ASP A 655 -35.16 0.32 21.77
C ASP A 655 -36.30 0.59 20.77
N VAL A 656 -37.33 -0.27 20.75
CA VAL A 656 -38.52 -0.14 19.91
C VAL A 656 -39.41 1.00 20.39
N ASP A 657 -39.75 1.90 19.47
CA ASP A 657 -40.80 2.90 19.68
C ASP A 657 -42.19 2.29 19.45
N TRP A 658 -42.72 1.66 20.50
CA TRP A 658 -44.03 1.02 20.50
C TRP A 658 -45.21 1.95 20.20
N SER A 659 -45.00 3.27 20.13
CA SER A 659 -46.06 4.21 19.74
C SER A 659 -46.36 4.19 18.24
N LYS A 660 -45.42 3.70 17.42
CA LYS A 660 -45.54 3.60 15.96
C LYS A 660 -46.03 2.24 15.49
N GLU A 661 -45.94 1.23 16.36
CA GLU A 661 -46.34 -0.13 16.09
C GLU A 661 -47.76 -0.42 16.61
N PRO A 662 -48.50 -1.38 16.02
CA PRO A 662 -49.81 -1.73 16.52
C PRO A 662 -49.77 -2.31 17.94
N ASP A 663 -50.72 -1.92 18.80
CA ASP A 663 -50.81 -2.41 20.19
C ASP A 663 -50.89 -3.95 20.29
N TRP A 664 -51.44 -4.59 19.26
CA TRP A 664 -51.53 -6.05 19.20
C TRP A 664 -50.16 -6.71 19.00
N LEU A 665 -49.22 -6.08 18.30
CA LEU A 665 -47.86 -6.61 18.08
C LEU A 665 -47.09 -6.58 19.40
N LYS A 666 -47.25 -5.50 20.17
CA LYS A 666 -46.66 -5.37 21.51
C LYS A 666 -47.09 -6.49 22.46
N SER A 667 -48.35 -6.93 22.37
CA SER A 667 -48.89 -7.99 23.24
C SER A 667 -48.27 -9.38 23.01
N ALA A 668 -47.55 -9.58 21.90
CA ALA A 668 -46.84 -10.82 21.61
C ALA A 668 -45.42 -10.88 22.23
N PHE A 669 -44.84 -9.72 22.58
CA PHE A 669 -43.49 -9.64 23.19
C PHE A 669 -43.54 -9.22 24.66
N TYR A 670 -44.60 -8.54 25.08
CA TYR A 670 -44.81 -8.13 26.46
C TYR A 670 -46.17 -8.65 26.95
N PRO A 671 -46.18 -9.56 27.95
CA PRO A 671 -47.42 -10.09 28.51
C PRO A 671 -48.32 -8.97 29.03
N ALA A 672 -49.61 -9.03 28.70
CA ALA A 672 -50.58 -8.07 29.22
C ALA A 672 -50.61 -8.13 30.76
N LYS A 673 -50.66 -6.95 31.41
CA LYS A 673 -50.82 -6.86 32.87
C LYS A 673 -52.09 -7.61 33.28
N ASN A 674 -51.95 -8.63 34.12
CA ASN A 674 -53.09 -9.36 34.68
C ASN A 674 -54.10 -8.37 35.31
N PRO A 675 -55.42 -8.47 35.01
CA PRO A 675 -56.43 -7.58 35.60
C PRO A 675 -56.61 -7.75 37.12
N GLN A 676 -56.13 -8.85 37.68
CA GLN A 676 -56.18 -9.15 39.11
C GLN A 676 -54.91 -8.61 39.78
N GLY A 677 -55.03 -7.53 40.56
CA GLY A 677 -53.95 -6.76 41.17
C GLY A 677 -52.96 -7.54 42.04
N LEU A 678 -52.06 -8.30 41.42
CA LEU A 678 -50.89 -8.92 42.06
C LEU A 678 -49.72 -7.93 42.16
N PRO A 679 -48.92 -7.98 43.24
CA PRO A 679 -47.75 -7.12 43.41
C PRO A 679 -46.74 -7.28 42.27
N SER A 680 -46.10 -6.18 41.87
CA SER A 680 -45.17 -6.04 40.75
C SER A 680 -43.98 -7.02 40.76
N SER A 681 -43.70 -7.67 41.89
CA SER A 681 -42.57 -8.59 42.08
C SER A 681 -42.82 -10.05 41.66
N ARG A 682 -44.07 -10.43 41.32
CA ARG A 682 -44.44 -11.80 40.90
C ARG A 682 -45.03 -11.90 39.48
N GLN A 683 -44.91 -10.86 38.67
CA GLN A 683 -45.41 -10.88 37.29
C GLN A 683 -44.44 -11.65 36.38
N PRO A 684 -44.92 -12.58 35.52
CA PRO A 684 -44.06 -13.25 34.56
C PRO A 684 -43.47 -12.22 33.59
N LYS A 685 -42.14 -12.21 33.47
CA LYS A 685 -41.41 -11.30 32.57
C LYS A 685 -41.43 -11.79 31.11
N THR A 686 -41.80 -13.05 30.88
CA THR A 686 -41.79 -13.75 29.60
C THR A 686 -43.11 -14.49 29.39
N HIS A 687 -43.49 -14.73 28.14
CA HIS A 687 -44.67 -15.52 27.81
C HIS A 687 -44.45 -17.00 28.11
N THR A 688 -45.46 -17.66 28.70
CA THR A 688 -45.59 -19.12 28.66
C THR A 688 -46.39 -19.52 27.41
N GLN A 689 -46.28 -20.79 27.00
CA GLN A 689 -47.01 -21.32 25.84
C GLN A 689 -48.52 -21.00 25.89
N GLU A 690 -49.20 -21.27 27.01
CA GLU A 690 -50.64 -20.99 27.18
C GLU A 690 -50.98 -19.50 27.03
N THR A 691 -50.13 -18.61 27.56
CA THR A 691 -50.35 -17.16 27.45
C THR A 691 -50.11 -16.66 26.04
N MET A 692 -49.15 -17.25 25.31
CA MET A 692 -48.88 -16.91 23.93
C MET A 692 -50.02 -17.38 23.03
N ASP A 693 -50.49 -18.62 23.19
CA ASP A 693 -51.62 -19.17 22.42
C ASP A 693 -52.89 -18.31 22.58
N GLY A 694 -53.13 -17.79 23.79
CA GLY A 694 -54.21 -16.84 24.05
C GLY A 694 -54.10 -15.53 23.25
N VAL A 695 -52.88 -15.01 23.06
CA VAL A 695 -52.61 -13.81 22.24
C VAL A 695 -52.74 -14.11 20.75
N LEU A 696 -52.25 -15.27 20.30
CA LEU A 696 -52.21 -15.66 18.89
C LEU A 696 -53.55 -16.18 18.34
N SER A 697 -54.42 -16.74 19.20
CA SER A 697 -55.74 -17.28 18.81
C SER A 697 -56.66 -16.29 18.08
N ARG A 698 -56.41 -14.99 18.22
CA ARG A 698 -57.20 -13.90 17.62
C ARG A 698 -56.55 -13.30 16.36
N ARG A 699 -55.46 -13.91 15.86
CA ARG A 699 -54.63 -13.37 14.77
C ARG A 699 -54.76 -14.16 13.47
N MET A 700 -54.59 -13.47 12.35
CA MET A 700 -54.54 -14.10 11.01
C MET A 700 -53.10 -14.46 10.62
N LEU A 701 -52.92 -15.36 9.65
CA LEU A 701 -51.60 -15.81 9.19
C LEU A 701 -50.62 -14.66 8.83
N PRO A 702 -51.02 -13.59 8.11
CA PRO A 702 -50.10 -12.48 7.82
C PRO A 702 -49.64 -11.72 9.08
N GLU A 703 -50.48 -11.65 10.10
CA GLU A 703 -50.14 -11.02 11.38
C GLU A 703 -49.14 -11.88 12.16
N LEU A 704 -49.26 -13.22 12.09
CA LEU A 704 -48.29 -14.16 12.65
C LEU A 704 -46.92 -14.03 11.93
N ASP A 705 -46.93 -13.81 10.61
CA ASP A 705 -45.71 -13.58 9.82
C ASP A 705 -44.99 -12.31 10.29
N GLN A 706 -45.75 -11.24 10.53
CA GLN A 706 -45.24 -9.97 11.07
C GLN A 706 -44.66 -10.13 12.48
N ILE A 707 -45.30 -10.90 13.36
CA ILE A 707 -44.77 -11.17 14.71
C ILE A 707 -43.43 -11.90 14.61
N LEU A 708 -43.32 -12.93 13.76
CA LEU A 708 -42.07 -13.67 13.58
C LEU A 708 -40.97 -12.80 12.95
N ASP A 709 -41.31 -11.98 11.95
CA ASP A 709 -40.37 -11.03 11.31
C ASP A 709 -39.85 -10.01 12.32
N PHE A 710 -40.74 -9.45 13.13
CA PHE A 710 -40.38 -8.52 14.18
C PHE A 710 -39.51 -9.20 15.26
N GLY A 711 -39.89 -10.40 15.68
CA GLY A 711 -39.15 -11.15 16.70
C GLY A 711 -37.73 -11.48 16.27
N LEU A 712 -37.54 -11.91 15.01
CA LEU A 712 -36.21 -12.17 14.45
C LEU A 712 -35.41 -10.88 14.26
N MET A 713 -36.04 -9.77 13.86
CA MET A 713 -35.39 -8.47 13.67
C MET A 713 -34.82 -7.89 14.98
N TYR A 714 -35.46 -8.19 16.13
CA TYR A 714 -35.10 -7.68 17.46
C TYR A 714 -34.54 -8.75 18.41
N HIS A 715 -34.14 -9.92 17.89
CA HIS A 715 -33.51 -11.02 18.65
C HIS A 715 -34.35 -11.47 19.87
N ALA A 716 -35.60 -11.86 19.59
CA ALA A 716 -36.57 -12.41 20.54
C ALA A 716 -36.84 -13.89 20.22
N GLU A 717 -35.80 -14.73 20.32
CA GLU A 717 -35.84 -16.12 19.83
C GLU A 717 -36.83 -17.01 20.59
N ASP A 718 -37.02 -16.77 21.89
CA ASP A 718 -37.98 -17.50 22.72
C ASP A 718 -39.42 -17.27 22.23
N GLU A 719 -39.80 -16.01 22.00
CA GLU A 719 -41.11 -15.64 21.46
C GLU A 719 -41.30 -16.16 20.03
N VAL A 720 -40.26 -16.07 19.19
CA VAL A 720 -40.28 -16.64 17.82
C VAL A 720 -40.52 -18.15 17.86
N SER A 721 -39.86 -18.88 18.77
CA SER A 721 -40.06 -20.32 18.95
C SER A 721 -41.48 -20.65 19.42
N LEU A 722 -42.06 -19.87 20.34
CA LEU A 722 -43.44 -20.05 20.80
C LEU A 722 -44.48 -19.77 19.69
N VAL A 723 -44.30 -18.70 18.92
CA VAL A 723 -45.20 -18.36 17.81
C VAL A 723 -45.09 -19.41 16.69
N PHE A 724 -43.88 -19.88 16.40
CA PHE A 724 -43.67 -20.98 15.46
C PHE A 724 -44.28 -22.29 15.94
N HIS A 725 -44.21 -22.60 17.24
CA HIS A 725 -44.89 -23.74 17.82
C HIS A 725 -46.41 -23.66 17.62
N TYR A 726 -47.03 -22.50 17.82
CA TYR A 726 -48.45 -22.29 17.54
C TYR A 726 -48.77 -22.49 16.04
N LEU A 727 -47.93 -21.97 15.13
CA LEU A 727 -48.10 -22.19 13.68
C LEU A 727 -48.14 -23.67 13.29
N LEU A 728 -47.34 -24.50 13.95
CA LEU A 728 -47.30 -25.95 13.70
C LEU A 728 -48.61 -26.64 14.10
N LEU A 729 -49.34 -26.11 15.08
CA LEU A 729 -50.60 -26.69 15.59
C LEU A 729 -51.84 -26.25 14.80
N LEU A 730 -51.71 -25.26 13.91
CA LEU A 730 -52.84 -24.74 13.13
C LEU A 730 -53.39 -25.76 12.13
N GLN A 731 -54.71 -25.75 11.95
CA GLN A 731 -55.42 -26.55 10.95
C GLN A 731 -56.28 -25.63 10.06
N PRO A 732 -56.11 -25.65 8.72
CA PRO A 732 -55.18 -26.48 7.94
C PRO A 732 -53.71 -26.08 8.16
N PHE A 733 -52.81 -27.06 8.08
CA PHE A 733 -51.38 -26.89 8.31
C PHE A 733 -50.75 -25.92 7.28
N PRO A 734 -50.18 -24.77 7.71
CA PRO A 734 -49.67 -23.74 6.81
C PRO A 734 -48.25 -24.07 6.30
N GLN A 735 -48.11 -25.15 5.52
CA GLN A 735 -46.83 -25.70 5.05
C GLN A 735 -45.89 -24.66 4.44
N GLY A 736 -46.39 -23.80 3.53
CA GLY A 736 -45.56 -22.79 2.87
C GLY A 736 -44.94 -21.76 3.83
N MET A 737 -45.67 -21.41 4.89
CA MET A 737 -45.19 -20.48 5.92
C MET A 737 -44.18 -21.16 6.85
N VAL A 738 -44.42 -22.41 7.22
CA VAL A 738 -43.49 -23.21 8.03
C VAL A 738 -42.15 -23.38 7.31
N VAL A 739 -42.18 -23.74 6.02
CA VAL A 739 -40.96 -23.87 5.18
C VAL A 739 -40.20 -22.53 5.09
N LYS A 740 -40.91 -21.43 4.82
CA LYS A 740 -40.32 -20.07 4.78
C LYS A 740 -39.56 -19.76 6.07
N TRP A 741 -40.15 -20.06 7.22
CA TRP A 741 -39.58 -19.73 8.52
C TRP A 741 -38.43 -20.65 8.93
N ILE A 742 -38.48 -21.94 8.58
CA ILE A 742 -37.34 -22.86 8.75
C ILE A 742 -36.15 -22.41 7.90
N ASP A 743 -36.38 -21.97 6.65
CA ASP A 743 -35.29 -21.47 5.81
C ASP A 743 -34.71 -20.14 6.32
N LYS A 744 -35.54 -19.26 6.88
CA LYS A 744 -35.12 -17.96 7.43
C LYS A 744 -34.41 -18.08 8.77
N TYR A 745 -34.82 -19.02 9.63
CA TYR A 745 -34.18 -19.32 10.91
C TYR A 745 -34.11 -20.86 11.15
N PRO A 746 -33.06 -21.52 10.63
CA PRO A 746 -32.87 -22.98 10.65
C PRO A 746 -33.08 -23.69 12.00
N PRO A 747 -32.70 -23.12 13.18
CA PRO A 747 -32.91 -23.78 14.46
C PRO A 747 -34.37 -24.10 14.79
N LEU A 748 -35.36 -23.47 14.14
CA LEU A 748 -36.78 -23.78 14.31
C LEU A 748 -37.14 -25.21 13.92
N VAL A 749 -36.31 -25.88 13.10
CA VAL A 749 -36.50 -27.28 12.73
C VAL A 749 -36.59 -28.20 13.95
N PHE A 750 -35.87 -27.91 15.04
CA PHE A 750 -35.92 -28.70 16.26
C PHE A 750 -37.25 -28.52 17.02
N THR A 751 -37.91 -27.38 16.85
CA THR A 751 -39.28 -27.18 17.34
C THR A 751 -40.25 -28.03 16.52
N ALA A 752 -40.09 -28.06 15.19
CA ALA A 752 -40.90 -28.91 14.32
C ALA A 752 -40.76 -30.41 14.66
N LEU A 753 -39.53 -30.91 14.81
CA LEU A 753 -39.25 -32.30 15.19
C LEU A 753 -39.76 -32.67 16.59
N LYS A 754 -39.95 -31.69 17.47
CA LYS A 754 -40.52 -31.91 18.81
C LYS A 754 -42.05 -32.03 18.78
N VAL A 755 -42.72 -31.25 17.93
CA VAL A 755 -44.18 -31.32 17.75
C VAL A 755 -44.57 -32.54 16.95
N TYR A 756 -43.82 -32.83 15.89
CA TYR A 756 -44.00 -33.93 14.96
C TYR A 756 -42.79 -34.87 15.03
N PRO A 757 -42.68 -35.69 16.10
CA PRO A 757 -41.59 -36.64 16.23
C PRO A 757 -41.66 -37.72 15.14
N PRO A 758 -40.51 -38.26 14.71
CA PRO A 758 -40.49 -39.38 13.77
C PRO A 758 -41.10 -40.64 14.39
N ASP A 759 -41.65 -41.50 13.55
CA ASP A 759 -42.28 -42.77 13.92
C ASP A 759 -41.25 -43.87 14.28
N GLU A 760 -41.74 -45.08 14.57
CA GLU A 760 -40.87 -46.24 14.89
C GLU A 760 -39.96 -46.65 13.73
N ASP A 761 -40.34 -46.32 12.48
CA ASP A 761 -39.54 -46.55 11.26
C ASP A 761 -38.55 -45.40 10.99
N LEU A 762 -38.40 -44.45 11.93
CA LEU A 762 -37.56 -43.25 11.81
C LEU A 762 -37.98 -42.34 10.63
N LYS A 763 -39.28 -42.32 10.29
CA LYS A 763 -39.86 -41.47 9.25
C LYS A 763 -40.65 -40.32 9.83
N LEU A 764 -40.64 -39.20 9.12
CA LEU A 764 -41.44 -38.03 9.42
C LEU A 764 -42.92 -38.29 9.14
N PRO A 765 -43.84 -37.78 9.97
CA PRO A 765 -45.28 -37.89 9.77
C PRO A 765 -45.75 -37.12 8.52
N PRO A 766 -46.93 -37.46 7.96
CA PRO A 766 -47.38 -36.99 6.64
C PRO A 766 -47.47 -35.46 6.51
N GLU A 767 -47.71 -34.74 7.61
CA GLU A 767 -47.72 -33.27 7.66
C GLU A 767 -46.35 -32.65 7.33
N THR A 768 -45.27 -33.36 7.65
CA THR A 768 -43.88 -32.89 7.50
C THR A 768 -43.07 -33.69 6.47
N GLU A 769 -43.59 -34.81 5.97
CA GLU A 769 -42.92 -35.68 4.98
C GLU A 769 -42.51 -34.91 3.72
N GLN A 770 -43.40 -34.04 3.20
CA GLN A 770 -43.13 -33.22 2.01
C GLN A 770 -42.05 -32.15 2.20
N MET A 771 -41.67 -31.84 3.44
CA MET A 771 -40.60 -30.87 3.76
C MET A 771 -39.31 -31.54 4.25
N THR A 772 -39.16 -32.86 4.05
CA THR A 772 -37.97 -33.63 4.45
C THR A 772 -36.67 -32.96 3.98
N ARG A 773 -36.57 -32.55 2.71
CA ARG A 773 -35.40 -31.85 2.17
C ARG A 773 -35.06 -30.58 2.94
N THR A 774 -36.06 -29.72 3.21
CA THR A 774 -35.90 -28.47 3.96
C THR A 774 -35.50 -28.74 5.41
N ILE A 775 -36.07 -29.76 6.04
CA ILE A 775 -35.72 -30.18 7.40
C ILE A 775 -34.25 -30.60 7.48
N VAL A 776 -33.80 -31.47 6.59
CA VAL A 776 -32.40 -31.93 6.55
C VAL A 776 -31.44 -30.76 6.27
N GLN A 777 -31.78 -29.90 5.30
CA GLN A 777 -31.04 -28.67 5.01
C GLN A 777 -30.90 -27.77 6.25
N ALA A 778 -31.97 -27.58 7.01
CA ALA A 778 -31.97 -26.76 8.22
C ALA A 778 -31.16 -27.39 9.36
N ILE A 779 -31.20 -28.72 9.52
CA ILE A 779 -30.37 -29.44 10.50
C ILE A 779 -28.88 -29.25 10.19
N ILE A 780 -28.49 -29.38 8.92
CA ILE A 780 -27.11 -29.15 8.45
C ILE A 780 -26.67 -27.71 8.71
N ARG A 781 -27.50 -26.72 8.34
CA ARG A 781 -27.22 -25.29 8.59
C ARG A 781 -27.11 -24.95 10.08
N SER A 782 -27.77 -25.71 10.95
CA SER A 782 -27.73 -25.53 12.41
C SER A 782 -26.61 -26.32 13.09
N ALA A 783 -25.86 -27.16 12.36
CA ALA A 783 -24.88 -28.07 12.94
C ALA A 783 -23.73 -27.35 13.66
N ASN A 784 -23.30 -26.19 13.16
CA ASN A 784 -22.22 -25.43 13.80
C ASN A 784 -22.58 -24.95 15.22
N ASP A 785 -23.86 -24.58 15.44
CA ASP A 785 -24.34 -24.04 16.72
C ASP A 785 -24.82 -25.14 17.68
N LEU A 786 -25.50 -26.17 17.16
CA LEU A 786 -26.18 -27.19 17.96
C LEU A 786 -25.42 -28.54 18.05
N ARG A 787 -24.39 -28.74 17.21
CA ARG A 787 -23.47 -29.89 17.20
C ARG A 787 -24.16 -31.25 17.37
N ILE A 788 -24.08 -31.83 18.56
CA ILE A 788 -24.60 -33.17 18.90
C ILE A 788 -26.10 -33.27 18.61
N ALA A 789 -26.87 -32.20 18.85
CA ALA A 789 -28.30 -32.22 18.59
C ALA A 789 -28.60 -32.40 17.09
N SER A 790 -27.79 -31.81 16.21
CA SER A 790 -27.94 -32.01 14.76
C SER A 790 -27.63 -33.44 14.34
N LEU A 791 -26.59 -34.06 14.88
CA LEU A 791 -26.26 -35.48 14.59
C LEU A 791 -27.40 -36.41 15.02
N VAL A 792 -27.88 -36.26 16.26
CA VAL A 792 -29.01 -37.04 16.78
C VAL A 792 -30.29 -36.80 15.99
N ALA A 793 -30.52 -35.57 15.52
CA ALA A 793 -31.67 -35.27 14.68
C ALA A 793 -31.61 -35.99 13.34
N LEU A 794 -30.44 -36.03 12.68
CA LEU A 794 -30.23 -36.79 11.43
C LEU A 794 -30.49 -38.28 11.63
N GLU A 795 -29.96 -38.88 12.70
CA GLU A 795 -30.18 -40.29 13.02
C GLU A 795 -31.66 -40.60 13.28
N LYS A 796 -32.39 -39.71 13.95
CA LYS A 796 -33.82 -39.89 14.27
C LYS A 796 -34.73 -39.83 13.04
N ILE A 797 -34.31 -39.18 11.96
CA ILE A 797 -35.07 -39.10 10.70
C ILE A 797 -34.44 -39.93 9.59
N ALA A 798 -33.63 -40.94 9.95
CA ALA A 798 -32.89 -41.79 9.03
C ALA A 798 -33.79 -42.42 7.95
N GLY A 799 -34.99 -42.88 8.35
CA GLY A 799 -35.98 -43.46 7.43
C GLY A 799 -36.45 -42.47 6.36
N SER A 800 -36.66 -41.20 6.72
CA SER A 800 -37.01 -40.15 5.77
C SER A 800 -35.84 -39.73 4.87
N ILE A 801 -34.61 -39.67 5.40
CA ILE A 801 -33.41 -39.37 4.60
C ILE A 801 -33.19 -40.44 3.54
N ALA A 802 -33.43 -41.71 3.88
CA ALA A 802 -33.30 -42.84 2.96
C ALA A 802 -34.27 -42.79 1.77
N LEU A 803 -35.41 -42.10 1.92
CA LEU A 803 -36.41 -41.93 0.86
C LEU A 803 -36.11 -40.76 -0.09
N LEU A 804 -35.13 -39.90 0.23
CA LEU A 804 -34.81 -38.76 -0.62
C LEU A 804 -34.31 -39.24 -2.01
N PRO A 805 -34.61 -38.50 -3.09
CA PRO A 805 -33.97 -38.68 -4.38
C PRO A 805 -32.44 -38.54 -4.29
N ILE A 806 -31.72 -39.23 -5.18
CA ILE A 806 -30.24 -39.26 -5.16
C ILE A 806 -29.62 -37.89 -5.45
N ASP A 807 -30.24 -37.10 -6.33
CA ASP A 807 -29.85 -35.73 -6.64
C ASP A 807 -29.98 -34.82 -5.42
N GLU A 808 -31.12 -34.84 -4.73
CA GLU A 808 -31.32 -34.05 -3.51
C GLU A 808 -30.36 -34.44 -2.40
N TYR A 809 -30.05 -35.74 -2.27
CA TYR A 809 -29.09 -36.23 -1.28
C TYR A 809 -27.66 -35.76 -1.57
N ILE A 810 -27.21 -35.83 -2.82
CA ILE A 810 -25.90 -35.33 -3.23
C ILE A 810 -25.79 -33.82 -2.99
N GLU A 811 -26.85 -33.04 -3.27
CA GLU A 811 -26.89 -31.62 -2.94
C GLU A 811 -26.74 -31.35 -1.43
N LEU A 812 -27.39 -32.16 -0.58
CA LEU A 812 -27.31 -32.04 0.88
C LEU A 812 -25.92 -32.42 1.41
N LEU A 813 -25.27 -33.44 0.84
CA LEU A 813 -23.88 -33.77 1.17
C LEU A 813 -22.92 -32.62 0.83
N MET A 814 -23.07 -32.04 -0.36
CA MET A 814 -22.29 -30.87 -0.76
C MET A 814 -22.58 -29.68 0.16
N LEU A 815 -23.84 -29.43 0.53
CA LEU A 815 -24.19 -28.39 1.49
C LEU A 815 -23.49 -28.60 2.84
N ALA A 816 -23.41 -29.85 3.33
CA ALA A 816 -22.71 -30.16 4.58
C ALA A 816 -21.21 -29.84 4.50
N ALA A 817 -20.52 -30.21 3.42
CA ALA A 817 -19.11 -29.88 3.24
C ALA A 817 -18.83 -28.37 3.12
N LEU A 818 -19.78 -27.59 2.58
CA LEU A 818 -19.62 -26.15 2.42
C LEU A 818 -20.05 -25.35 3.67
N SER A 819 -20.97 -25.90 4.47
CA SER A 819 -21.64 -25.15 5.56
C SER A 819 -21.14 -25.54 6.94
N VAL A 820 -20.77 -26.80 7.15
CA VAL A 820 -20.21 -27.26 8.43
C VAL A 820 -18.71 -26.94 8.43
N ARG A 821 -18.21 -26.33 9.50
CA ARG A 821 -16.88 -25.67 9.46
C ARG A 821 -15.77 -26.45 10.18
N SER A 822 -16.10 -27.12 11.27
CA SER A 822 -15.14 -27.95 12.02
C SER A 822 -14.87 -29.23 11.23
N SER A 823 -13.60 -29.52 10.96
CA SER A 823 -13.20 -30.70 10.19
C SER A 823 -13.77 -32.00 10.78
N GLN A 824 -13.73 -32.15 12.11
CA GLN A 824 -14.31 -33.31 12.79
C GLN A 824 -15.83 -33.37 12.63
N LEU A 825 -16.53 -32.25 12.84
CA LEU A 825 -18.00 -32.23 12.75
C LEU A 825 -18.49 -32.48 11.32
N VAL A 826 -17.81 -31.95 10.30
CA VAL A 826 -18.13 -32.23 8.89
C VAL A 826 -18.01 -33.73 8.63
N GLN A 827 -16.91 -34.36 9.09
CA GLN A 827 -16.70 -35.78 8.93
C GLN A 827 -17.82 -36.60 9.59
N GLU A 828 -18.18 -36.26 10.84
CA GLU A 828 -19.27 -36.93 11.55
C GLU A 828 -20.61 -36.79 10.82
N VAL A 829 -20.97 -35.59 10.36
CA VAL A 829 -22.23 -35.37 9.61
C VAL A 829 -22.26 -36.17 8.30
N LEU A 830 -21.17 -36.16 7.53
CA LEU A 830 -21.08 -36.87 6.26
C LEU A 830 -21.14 -38.40 6.44
N LEU A 831 -20.45 -38.93 7.46
CA LEU A 831 -20.48 -40.35 7.79
C LEU A 831 -21.87 -40.77 8.26
N VAL A 832 -22.51 -40.02 9.16
CA VAL A 832 -23.88 -40.31 9.63
C VAL A 832 -24.86 -40.34 8.46
N MET A 833 -24.82 -39.35 7.56
CA MET A 833 -25.69 -39.33 6.38
C MET A 833 -25.47 -40.52 5.45
N ASN A 834 -24.20 -40.94 5.27
CA ASN A 834 -23.85 -42.10 4.46
C ASN A 834 -24.29 -43.42 5.11
N ASP A 835 -24.02 -43.60 6.41
CA ASP A 835 -24.36 -44.82 7.15
C ASP A 835 -25.89 -45.03 7.18
N ILE A 836 -26.65 -43.94 7.31
CA ILE A 836 -28.12 -43.94 7.17
C ILE A 836 -28.52 -44.51 5.80
N ARG A 837 -27.94 -44.02 4.70
CA ARG A 837 -28.22 -44.52 3.35
C ARG A 837 -27.83 -45.98 3.19
N LEU A 838 -26.70 -46.40 3.76
CA LEU A 838 -26.26 -47.78 3.70
C LEU A 838 -27.20 -48.73 4.46
N ALA A 839 -27.69 -48.31 5.62
CA ALA A 839 -28.56 -49.12 6.47
C ALA A 839 -30.01 -49.24 5.95
N HIS A 840 -30.54 -48.19 5.31
CA HIS A 840 -31.96 -48.09 4.98
C HIS A 840 -32.30 -48.17 3.48
N CYS A 841 -31.34 -48.00 2.57
CA CYS A 841 -31.58 -48.20 1.14
C CYS A 841 -31.18 -49.62 0.67
N PRO A 842 -31.93 -50.22 -0.28
CA PRO A 842 -31.52 -51.47 -0.91
C PRO A 842 -30.19 -51.29 -1.65
N GLN A 843 -29.20 -52.12 -1.30
CA GLN A 843 -27.86 -52.07 -1.89
C GLN A 843 -27.87 -52.73 -3.27
N THR A 844 -27.89 -51.93 -4.33
CA THR A 844 -27.47 -52.37 -5.67
C THR A 844 -26.02 -51.94 -5.91
N PRO A 845 -25.24 -52.68 -6.71
CA PRO A 845 -23.86 -52.31 -7.05
C PRO A 845 -23.74 -50.86 -7.55
N VAL A 846 -24.75 -50.42 -8.31
CA VAL A 846 -24.89 -49.05 -8.84
C VAL A 846 -25.04 -48.00 -7.74
N LEU A 847 -25.96 -48.22 -6.79
CA LEU A 847 -26.19 -47.26 -5.70
C LEU A 847 -25.02 -47.24 -4.72
N GLU A 848 -24.40 -48.40 -4.45
CA GLU A 848 -23.19 -48.47 -3.64
C GLU A 848 -22.03 -47.69 -4.27
N TYR A 849 -21.82 -47.84 -5.59
CA TYR A 849 -20.86 -47.04 -6.35
C TYR A 849 -21.19 -45.54 -6.23
N GLY A 850 -22.45 -45.17 -6.47
CA GLY A 850 -22.93 -43.79 -6.38
C GLY A 850 -22.66 -43.16 -5.02
N HIS A 851 -23.11 -43.79 -3.93
CA HIS A 851 -22.94 -43.26 -2.58
C HIS A 851 -21.46 -43.15 -2.19
N LYS A 852 -20.65 -44.18 -2.46
CA LYS A 852 -19.22 -44.20 -2.14
C LYS A 852 -18.46 -43.08 -2.84
N HIS A 853 -18.70 -42.88 -4.13
CA HIS A 853 -17.99 -41.84 -4.89
C HIS A 853 -18.52 -40.43 -4.61
N ALA A 854 -19.83 -40.26 -4.37
CA ALA A 854 -20.37 -38.99 -3.89
C ALA A 854 -19.73 -38.57 -2.56
N LEU A 855 -19.63 -39.51 -1.61
CA LEU A 855 -19.00 -39.29 -0.31
C LEU A 855 -17.52 -38.91 -0.48
N GLY A 856 -16.77 -39.63 -1.33
CA GLY A 856 -15.36 -39.34 -1.61
C GLY A 856 -15.15 -37.92 -2.14
N VAL A 857 -15.93 -37.50 -3.15
CA VAL A 857 -15.83 -36.15 -3.74
C VAL A 857 -16.13 -35.06 -2.71
N VAL A 858 -17.10 -35.29 -1.83
CA VAL A 858 -17.51 -34.34 -0.79
C VAL A 858 -16.48 -34.28 0.35
N PHE A 859 -15.83 -35.40 0.70
CA PHE A 859 -14.70 -35.40 1.63
C PHE A 859 -13.50 -34.61 1.11
N ASP A 860 -13.08 -34.87 -0.14
CA ASP A 860 -11.99 -34.14 -0.78
C ASP A 860 -12.28 -32.63 -0.77
N ARG A 861 -13.55 -32.26 -1.01
CA ARG A 861 -14.00 -30.86 -0.97
C ARG A 861 -13.93 -30.26 0.43
N ALA A 862 -14.35 -31.01 1.46
CA ALA A 862 -14.26 -30.57 2.85
C ALA A 862 -12.79 -30.42 3.32
N GLU A 863 -11.91 -31.32 2.88
CA GLU A 863 -10.48 -31.28 3.16
C GLU A 863 -9.81 -30.06 2.49
N GLU A 864 -10.05 -29.83 1.20
CA GLU A 864 -9.54 -28.65 0.50
C GLU A 864 -10.04 -27.35 1.15
N ALA A 865 -11.30 -27.31 1.61
CA ALA A 865 -11.83 -26.16 2.35
C ALA A 865 -11.12 -25.94 3.70
N ALA A 866 -10.76 -27.01 4.40
CA ALA A 866 -10.04 -26.96 5.67
C ALA A 866 -8.57 -26.56 5.49
N ASP A 867 -7.94 -26.96 4.39
CA ASP A 867 -6.56 -26.60 4.04
C ASP A 867 -6.44 -25.13 3.62
N GLU A 868 -7.35 -24.64 2.77
CA GLU A 868 -7.35 -23.23 2.36
C GLU A 868 -7.79 -22.30 3.50
N CYS A 869 -8.83 -22.69 4.23
CA CYS A 869 -9.39 -21.91 5.33
C CYS A 869 -9.49 -22.75 6.62
N PRO A 870 -8.39 -22.89 7.37
CA PRO A 870 -8.41 -23.68 8.60
C PRO A 870 -9.27 -23.01 9.66
N CYS A 871 -10.25 -23.75 10.21
CA CYS A 871 -11.10 -23.32 11.32
C CYS A 871 -10.69 -23.97 12.66
N ASN A 872 -11.11 -23.38 13.78
CA ASN A 872 -11.07 -24.05 15.09
C ASN A 872 -12.29 -25.00 15.26
N GLU A 873 -12.37 -25.68 16.41
CA GLU A 873 -13.49 -26.59 16.73
C GLU A 873 -14.86 -25.88 16.78
N ASP A 874 -14.86 -24.57 17.05
CA ASP A 874 -16.06 -23.73 17.02
C ASP A 874 -16.41 -23.20 15.62
N GLY A 875 -15.68 -23.66 14.58
CA GLY A 875 -15.91 -23.23 13.20
C GLY A 875 -15.44 -21.81 12.86
N LYS A 876 -14.64 -21.17 13.73
CA LYS A 876 -14.08 -19.83 13.50
C LYS A 876 -12.78 -19.92 12.67
N PRO A 877 -12.64 -19.15 11.58
CA PRO A 877 -11.42 -19.11 10.78
C PRO A 877 -10.17 -18.71 11.59
N ARG A 878 -9.06 -19.41 11.37
CA ARG A 878 -7.75 -19.12 11.99
C ARG A 878 -6.97 -18.08 11.18
N LYS A 879 -5.92 -17.53 11.79
CA LYS A 879 -5.01 -16.59 11.10
C LYS A 879 -4.30 -17.29 9.94
N GLN A 880 -4.49 -16.77 8.73
CA GLN A 880 -3.83 -17.24 7.51
C GLN A 880 -2.51 -16.50 7.25
N ARG A 881 -1.65 -17.10 6.42
CA ARG A 881 -0.38 -16.49 5.97
C ARG A 881 -0.60 -15.22 5.16
N ASN A 882 -1.65 -15.20 4.32
CA ASN A 882 -2.09 -14.00 3.62
C ASN A 882 -3.23 -13.34 4.41
N PRO A 883 -3.19 -12.02 4.64
CA PRO A 883 -4.28 -11.35 5.35
C PRO A 883 -5.57 -11.40 4.52
N PRO A 884 -6.70 -11.79 5.12
CA PRO A 884 -7.99 -11.81 4.45
C PRO A 884 -8.48 -10.39 4.17
N SER A 885 -9.40 -10.25 3.21
CA SER A 885 -9.87 -8.92 2.76
C SER A 885 -11.07 -8.47 3.57
N GLN A 886 -11.04 -7.22 4.05
CA GLN A 886 -12.19 -6.59 4.69
C GLN A 886 -13.22 -6.15 3.64
N THR A 887 -14.50 -6.24 4.00
CA THR A 887 -15.62 -5.93 3.12
C THR A 887 -16.83 -5.48 3.91
N ASN A 888 -17.71 -4.74 3.24
CA ASN A 888 -19.05 -4.45 3.71
C ASN A 888 -20.02 -5.23 2.81
N LEU A 889 -21.06 -5.80 3.43
CA LEU A 889 -22.07 -6.58 2.73
C LEU A 889 -23.33 -5.73 2.56
N THR A 890 -23.91 -5.76 1.37
CA THR A 890 -25.22 -5.14 1.09
C THR A 890 -26.11 -6.17 0.43
N PHE A 891 -27.38 -6.24 0.83
CA PHE A 891 -28.30 -7.19 0.20
C PHE A 891 -28.63 -6.73 -1.21
N VAL A 892 -28.80 -7.69 -2.12
CA VAL A 892 -29.33 -7.39 -3.45
C VAL A 892 -30.82 -7.03 -3.30
N PRO A 893 -31.32 -5.97 -3.97
CA PRO A 893 -32.74 -5.63 -3.90
C PRO A 893 -33.63 -6.84 -4.22
N ASP A 894 -34.64 -7.06 -3.40
CA ASP A 894 -35.61 -8.18 -3.48
C ASP A 894 -35.04 -9.59 -3.26
N ASP A 895 -33.78 -9.73 -2.81
CA ASP A 895 -33.14 -11.03 -2.59
C ASP A 895 -32.26 -11.06 -1.32
N THR A 896 -32.76 -11.72 -0.27
CA THR A 896 -32.06 -11.87 1.01
C THR A 896 -30.99 -12.98 1.00
N THR A 897 -30.90 -13.76 -0.07
CA THR A 897 -29.93 -14.86 -0.19
C THR A 897 -28.64 -14.42 -0.89
N HIS A 898 -28.67 -13.30 -1.61
CA HIS A 898 -27.50 -12.76 -2.30
C HIS A 898 -27.05 -11.45 -1.67
N VAL A 899 -25.74 -11.35 -1.43
CA VAL A 899 -25.08 -10.14 -0.94
C VAL A 899 -24.01 -9.67 -1.91
N MET A 900 -23.86 -8.35 -2.00
CA MET A 900 -22.77 -7.69 -2.67
C MET A 900 -21.69 -7.34 -1.63
N ALA A 901 -20.50 -7.90 -1.80
CA ALA A 901 -19.33 -7.64 -0.98
C ALA A 901 -18.40 -6.67 -1.71
N THR A 902 -18.19 -5.48 -1.12
CA THR A 902 -17.27 -4.48 -1.65
C THR A 902 -15.84 -4.73 -1.18
N LEU A 903 -14.91 -4.91 -2.11
CA LEU A 903 -13.50 -5.12 -1.82
C LEU A 903 -12.68 -3.93 -2.32
N ARG A 904 -11.50 -3.74 -1.72
CA ARG A 904 -10.52 -2.80 -2.27
C ARG A 904 -10.00 -3.30 -3.61
N VAL A 905 -9.86 -2.38 -4.57
CA VAL A 905 -9.36 -2.70 -5.93
C VAL A 905 -7.90 -3.17 -5.94
N ASP A 906 -7.10 -2.78 -4.94
CA ASP A 906 -5.70 -3.18 -4.76
C ASP A 906 -5.52 -4.46 -3.92
N ALA A 907 -6.60 -5.03 -3.38
CA ALA A 907 -6.54 -6.26 -2.62
C ALA A 907 -6.13 -7.43 -3.51
N LYS A 908 -5.08 -8.15 -3.12
CA LYS A 908 -4.65 -9.40 -3.77
C LYS A 908 -5.58 -10.53 -3.32
N THR A 909 -6.73 -10.68 -3.98
CA THR A 909 -7.69 -11.74 -3.67
C THR A 909 -7.52 -12.96 -4.58
N ALA A 910 -7.44 -14.14 -3.99
CA ALA A 910 -7.48 -15.42 -4.71
C ALA A 910 -8.91 -15.85 -5.10
N ILE A 911 -9.91 -15.13 -4.59
CA ILE A 911 -11.34 -15.40 -4.77
C ILE A 911 -11.75 -15.15 -6.23
N ARG A 912 -12.39 -16.14 -6.85
CA ARG A 912 -12.87 -16.12 -8.24
C ARG A 912 -14.34 -16.54 -8.30
N LEU A 913 -14.88 -16.57 -9.52
CA LEU A 913 -16.17 -17.21 -9.79
C LEU A 913 -16.15 -18.67 -9.28
N HIS A 914 -17.24 -19.12 -8.64
CA HIS A 914 -17.35 -20.43 -8.01
C HIS A 914 -16.40 -20.69 -6.83
N SER A 915 -15.75 -19.67 -6.29
CA SER A 915 -15.05 -19.81 -5.01
C SER A 915 -16.06 -19.95 -3.86
N HIS A 916 -15.78 -20.88 -2.96
CA HIS A 916 -16.36 -20.95 -1.63
C HIS A 916 -15.66 -19.94 -0.74
N VAL A 917 -16.44 -19.11 -0.05
CA VAL A 917 -15.92 -18.08 0.85
C VAL A 917 -16.55 -18.19 2.23
N ARG A 918 -15.75 -17.89 3.25
CA ARG A 918 -16.23 -17.73 4.62
C ARG A 918 -16.18 -16.26 5.01
N LEU A 919 -17.27 -15.76 5.55
CA LEU A 919 -17.46 -14.36 5.94
C LEU A 919 -17.53 -14.29 7.46
N GLN A 920 -16.60 -13.61 8.11
CA GLN A 920 -16.62 -13.43 9.56
C GLN A 920 -16.81 -11.95 9.90
N ALA A 921 -17.77 -11.64 10.78
CA ALA A 921 -17.92 -10.29 11.28
C ALA A 921 -16.73 -9.88 12.15
N THR A 922 -16.24 -8.66 11.96
CA THR A 922 -15.15 -8.06 12.74
C THR A 922 -15.64 -7.02 13.73
N SER A 923 -16.77 -6.38 13.45
CA SER A 923 -17.42 -5.44 14.35
C SER A 923 -17.91 -6.15 15.62
N LYS A 924 -17.77 -5.46 16.76
CA LYS A 924 -18.30 -5.93 18.05
C LYS A 924 -19.61 -5.20 18.35
N ALA A 925 -20.58 -5.93 18.90
CA ALA A 925 -21.81 -5.34 19.40
C ALA A 925 -21.54 -4.54 20.70
N GLU A 926 -22.04 -3.31 20.80
CA GLU A 926 -21.82 -2.45 21.97
C GLU A 926 -22.70 -2.83 23.18
N ASN A 927 -23.93 -3.26 22.90
CA ASN A 927 -24.98 -3.46 23.90
C ASN A 927 -25.10 -4.91 24.43
N ARG A 928 -24.50 -5.90 23.75
CA ARG A 928 -24.48 -7.31 24.16
C ARG A 928 -23.13 -7.96 23.86
N TRP A 929 -22.73 -8.92 24.68
CA TRP A 929 -21.57 -9.77 24.40
C TRP A 929 -22.05 -11.02 23.63
N ILE A 930 -21.80 -11.05 22.32
CA ILE A 930 -22.14 -12.18 21.44
C ILE A 930 -20.92 -12.53 20.61
N ASP A 931 -20.79 -13.81 20.27
CA ASP A 931 -19.76 -14.28 19.37
C ASP A 931 -19.94 -13.71 17.95
N ALA A 932 -18.82 -13.40 17.29
CA ALA A 932 -18.85 -12.86 15.94
C ALA A 932 -19.49 -13.87 14.97
N PRO A 933 -20.58 -13.50 14.27
CA PRO A 933 -21.22 -14.39 13.32
C PRO A 933 -20.25 -14.75 12.19
N VAL A 934 -20.33 -16.02 11.77
CA VAL A 934 -19.62 -16.53 10.60
C VAL A 934 -20.68 -17.04 9.63
N LEU A 935 -20.57 -16.65 8.35
CA LEU A 935 -21.41 -17.09 7.26
C LEU A 935 -20.56 -17.78 6.20
N ASP A 936 -21.18 -18.69 5.45
CA ASP A 936 -20.55 -19.35 4.30
C ASP A 936 -21.31 -18.93 3.04
N GLY A 937 -20.59 -18.78 1.94
CA GLY A 937 -21.19 -18.34 0.69
C GLY A 937 -20.44 -18.83 -0.55
N LEU A 938 -21.12 -18.79 -1.68
CA LEU A 938 -20.60 -19.13 -2.99
C LEU A 938 -20.56 -17.89 -3.87
N VAL A 939 -19.41 -17.63 -4.49
CA VAL A 939 -19.24 -16.50 -5.39
C VAL A 939 -19.92 -16.80 -6.73
N VAL A 940 -20.96 -16.03 -7.04
CA VAL A 940 -21.76 -16.16 -8.28
C VAL A 940 -21.31 -15.17 -9.35
N GLN A 941 -20.68 -14.07 -8.93
CA GLN A 941 -20.07 -13.09 -9.83
C GLN A 941 -18.85 -12.48 -9.15
N ALA A 942 -17.73 -12.38 -9.89
CA ALA A 942 -16.52 -11.76 -9.41
C ALA A 942 -16.10 -10.62 -10.34
N MET A 943 -16.02 -9.40 -9.82
CA MET A 943 -15.54 -8.22 -10.52
C MET A 943 -14.42 -7.56 -9.70
N LYS A 944 -13.64 -6.68 -10.33
CA LYS A 944 -12.56 -5.99 -9.63
C LYS A 944 -13.13 -5.02 -8.60
N GLY A 945 -12.94 -5.33 -7.31
CA GLY A 945 -13.46 -4.55 -6.19
C GLY A 945 -14.89 -4.90 -5.76
N GLU A 946 -15.55 -5.87 -6.39
CA GLU A 946 -16.94 -6.24 -6.07
C GLU A 946 -17.17 -7.74 -6.27
N LEU A 947 -17.79 -8.41 -5.30
CA LEU A 947 -18.21 -9.81 -5.42
C LEU A 947 -19.71 -9.93 -5.15
N LYS A 948 -20.41 -10.74 -5.95
CA LYS A 948 -21.77 -11.20 -5.64
C LYS A 948 -21.70 -12.59 -5.04
N ILE A 949 -22.14 -12.73 -3.80
CA ILE A 949 -22.04 -13.96 -3.01
C ILE A 949 -23.44 -14.46 -2.70
N LYS A 950 -23.73 -15.72 -3.04
CA LYS A 950 -24.92 -16.44 -2.57
C LYS A 950 -24.62 -17.03 -1.19
N LEU A 951 -25.34 -16.59 -0.18
CA LEU A 951 -25.20 -17.08 1.17
C LEU A 951 -25.78 -18.49 1.31
N LEU A 952 -25.07 -19.34 2.06
CA LEU A 952 -25.51 -20.70 2.42
C LEU A 952 -26.26 -20.72 3.76
N HIS A 953 -26.12 -19.66 4.55
CA HIS A 953 -26.78 -19.45 5.84
C HIS A 953 -27.55 -18.12 5.82
N PRO A 954 -28.67 -18.01 6.54
CA PRO A 954 -29.34 -16.73 6.69
C PRO A 954 -28.43 -15.74 7.41
N ALA A 955 -28.36 -14.51 6.88
CA ALA A 955 -27.57 -13.45 7.44
C ALA A 955 -28.33 -12.72 8.57
N PRO A 956 -27.64 -12.24 9.63
CA PRO A 956 -28.25 -11.42 10.66
C PRO A 956 -28.91 -10.14 10.09
N PRO A 957 -29.98 -9.62 10.72
CA PRO A 957 -30.63 -8.39 10.27
C PRO A 957 -29.69 -7.18 10.16
N GLU A 958 -28.67 -7.10 11.03
CA GLU A 958 -27.72 -5.98 11.08
C GLU A 958 -26.54 -6.12 10.10
N THR A 959 -26.56 -7.10 9.19
CA THR A 959 -25.44 -7.44 8.30
C THR A 959 -24.84 -6.23 7.57
N GLU A 960 -25.66 -5.30 7.10
CA GLU A 960 -25.21 -4.10 6.36
C GLU A 960 -24.52 -3.06 7.26
N ARG A 961 -24.71 -3.12 8.58
CA ARG A 961 -24.07 -2.25 9.58
C ARG A 961 -22.79 -2.86 10.17
N MET A 962 -22.48 -4.10 9.82
CA MET A 962 -21.29 -4.81 10.31
C MET A 962 -20.16 -4.76 9.28
N ASP A 963 -18.92 -4.70 9.75
CA ASP A 963 -17.73 -4.90 8.93
C ASP A 963 -17.37 -6.39 8.89
N TRP A 964 -17.15 -6.93 7.71
CA TRP A 964 -16.88 -8.34 7.47
C TRP A 964 -15.47 -8.58 6.95
N VAL A 965 -14.97 -9.80 7.14
CA VAL A 965 -13.74 -10.30 6.56
C VAL A 965 -14.05 -11.53 5.72
N VAL A 966 -13.55 -11.54 4.48
CA VAL A 966 -13.73 -12.63 3.53
C VAL A 966 -12.49 -13.51 3.47
N PHE A 967 -12.69 -14.80 3.75
CA PHE A 967 -11.69 -15.84 3.61
C PHE A 967 -11.98 -16.67 2.36
N ASN A 968 -10.96 -16.96 1.56
CA ASN A 968 -11.06 -17.94 0.48
C ASN A 968 -10.97 -19.35 1.07
N ALA A 969 -11.91 -20.21 0.70
CA ALA A 969 -11.98 -21.58 1.16
C ALA A 969 -11.91 -22.58 0.00
N GLY A 970 -11.39 -22.22 -1.17
CA GLY A 970 -11.25 -23.11 -2.33
C GLY A 970 -12.31 -22.91 -3.41
N SER A 971 -12.09 -23.55 -4.57
CA SER A 971 -13.03 -23.52 -5.69
C SER A 971 -13.94 -24.75 -5.66
N ILE A 972 -15.24 -24.58 -5.90
CA ILE A 972 -16.16 -25.73 -5.98
C ILE A 972 -16.28 -26.30 -7.41
N ALA A 973 -15.60 -25.71 -8.39
CA ALA A 973 -15.79 -26.06 -9.81
C ALA A 973 -15.55 -27.56 -10.08
N THR A 974 -14.42 -28.09 -9.59
CA THR A 974 -14.04 -29.49 -9.81
C THR A 974 -14.99 -30.46 -9.09
N SER A 975 -15.25 -30.25 -7.80
CA SER A 975 -16.14 -31.12 -7.02
C SER A 975 -17.57 -31.11 -7.58
N ARG A 976 -18.06 -29.94 -8.02
CA ARG A 976 -19.39 -29.83 -8.64
C ARG A 976 -19.47 -30.61 -9.95
N ALA A 977 -18.48 -30.48 -10.83
CA ALA A 977 -18.46 -31.21 -12.09
C ALA A 977 -18.35 -32.73 -11.89
N MET A 978 -17.59 -33.19 -10.88
CA MET A 978 -17.52 -34.61 -10.51
C MET A 978 -18.88 -35.14 -10.02
N LEU A 979 -19.58 -34.37 -9.17
CA LEU A 979 -20.93 -34.75 -8.71
C LEU A 979 -21.96 -34.72 -9.84
N ASP A 980 -21.91 -33.74 -10.73
CA ASP A 980 -22.79 -33.67 -11.90
C ASP A 980 -22.56 -34.86 -12.84
N ALA A 981 -21.29 -35.26 -13.04
CA ALA A 981 -20.94 -36.43 -13.84
C ALA A 981 -21.43 -37.74 -13.18
N LEU A 982 -21.28 -37.87 -11.86
CA LEU A 982 -21.78 -38.99 -11.09
C LEU A 982 -23.32 -39.07 -11.18
N LEU A 983 -24.01 -37.94 -11.02
CA LEU A 983 -25.46 -37.89 -11.14
C LEU A 983 -25.94 -38.30 -12.54
N ARG A 984 -25.25 -37.85 -13.60
CA ARG A 984 -25.51 -38.30 -14.98
C ARG A 984 -25.30 -39.80 -15.14
N LEU A 985 -24.22 -40.36 -14.56
CA LEU A 985 -23.95 -41.80 -14.59
C LEU A 985 -25.09 -42.59 -13.94
N LEU A 986 -25.57 -42.15 -12.77
CA LEU A 986 -26.62 -42.83 -12.01
C LEU A 986 -28.02 -42.70 -12.66
N THR A 987 -28.30 -41.58 -13.32
CA THR A 987 -29.63 -41.29 -13.91
C THR A 987 -29.76 -41.73 -15.37
N GLN A 988 -28.73 -41.52 -16.19
CA GLN A 988 -28.74 -41.79 -17.63
C GLN A 988 -28.11 -43.14 -17.99
N LYS A 989 -27.44 -43.81 -17.04
CA LYS A 989 -26.87 -45.16 -17.18
C LYS A 989 -25.99 -45.32 -18.43
N GLN A 990 -26.30 -46.30 -19.29
CA GLN A 990 -25.59 -46.59 -20.54
C GLN A 990 -25.60 -45.42 -21.54
N ALA A 991 -26.61 -44.52 -21.49
CA ALA A 991 -26.64 -43.33 -22.34
C ALA A 991 -25.61 -42.28 -21.92
N ALA A 992 -25.20 -42.26 -20.64
CA ALA A 992 -24.11 -41.40 -20.16
C ALA A 992 -22.73 -42.02 -20.42
N CYS A 993 -22.58 -43.33 -20.23
CA CYS A 993 -21.31 -44.01 -20.42
C CYS A 993 -21.50 -45.44 -20.93
N LEU A 994 -20.85 -45.77 -22.06
CA LEU A 994 -20.87 -47.12 -22.64
C LEU A 994 -20.33 -48.19 -21.68
N PHE A 995 -19.46 -47.82 -20.73
CA PHE A 995 -18.88 -48.72 -19.73
C PHE A 995 -19.64 -48.72 -18.41
N TYR A 996 -20.88 -48.21 -18.37
CA TYR A 996 -21.68 -48.09 -17.15
C TYR A 996 -21.73 -49.40 -16.35
N SER A 997 -22.02 -50.53 -17.00
CA SER A 997 -22.10 -51.85 -16.33
C SER A 997 -20.76 -52.25 -15.69
N PHE A 998 -19.65 -52.05 -16.40
CA PHE A 998 -18.30 -52.32 -15.87
C PHE A 998 -17.93 -51.40 -14.71
N ILE A 999 -18.30 -50.11 -14.78
CA ILE A 999 -17.97 -49.12 -13.74
C ILE A 999 -18.77 -49.37 -12.47
N THR A 1000 -20.06 -49.67 -12.63
CA THR A 1000 -21.00 -49.82 -11.51
C THR A 1000 -21.13 -51.25 -10.99
N GLY A 1001 -20.58 -52.25 -11.70
CA GLY A 1001 -20.74 -53.66 -11.38
C GLY A 1001 -22.16 -54.18 -11.64
N ASP A 1002 -22.93 -53.50 -12.49
CA ASP A 1002 -24.28 -53.92 -12.89
C ASP A 1002 -24.18 -55.07 -13.91
N GLU A 1003 -24.69 -56.24 -13.56
CA GLU A 1003 -24.61 -57.48 -14.36
C GLU A 1003 -25.70 -57.59 -15.45
N GLU A 1004 -26.50 -56.53 -15.70
CA GLU A 1004 -27.47 -56.55 -16.81
C GLU A 1004 -26.74 -56.81 -18.15
N GLU A 1005 -27.16 -57.89 -18.83
CA GLU A 1005 -26.61 -58.33 -20.13
C GLU A 1005 -26.52 -57.13 -21.08
N ALA A 1006 -25.30 -56.85 -21.53
CA ALA A 1006 -25.08 -55.88 -22.60
C ALA A 1006 -26.01 -56.26 -23.77
N PRO A 1007 -26.79 -55.33 -24.34
CA PRO A 1007 -27.60 -55.65 -25.50
C PRO A 1007 -26.70 -56.21 -26.60
N GLU A 1008 -26.92 -57.47 -26.98
CA GLU A 1008 -26.05 -58.26 -27.88
C GLU A 1008 -25.94 -57.70 -29.32
N ASP A 1009 -26.57 -56.56 -29.64
CA ASP A 1009 -26.81 -56.11 -31.02
C ASP A 1009 -26.18 -54.76 -31.43
N GLN A 1010 -25.20 -54.23 -30.70
CA GLN A 1010 -24.38 -53.14 -31.24
C GLN A 1010 -23.05 -53.68 -31.77
N GLN A 1011 -23.08 -54.16 -33.03
CA GLN A 1011 -21.87 -54.30 -33.84
C GLN A 1011 -21.12 -52.97 -33.80
N VAL A 1012 -20.01 -52.92 -33.05
CA VAL A 1012 -19.07 -51.79 -33.09
C VAL A 1012 -18.64 -51.66 -34.56
N PRO A 1013 -18.86 -50.52 -35.22
CA PRO A 1013 -18.43 -50.36 -36.61
C PRO A 1013 -16.93 -50.58 -36.67
N SER A 1014 -16.50 -51.59 -37.43
CA SER A 1014 -15.09 -51.85 -37.68
C SER A 1014 -14.54 -50.73 -38.55
N VAL A 1015 -13.77 -49.83 -37.94
CA VAL A 1015 -13.10 -48.73 -38.66
C VAL A 1015 -11.83 -49.28 -39.28
N GLU A 1016 -11.70 -49.21 -40.60
CA GLU A 1016 -10.43 -49.50 -41.27
C GLU A 1016 -9.40 -48.41 -40.89
N VAL A 1017 -8.53 -48.73 -39.94
CA VAL A 1017 -7.46 -47.83 -39.49
C VAL A 1017 -6.39 -47.76 -40.58
N ILE A 1018 -6.02 -46.54 -40.97
CA ILE A 1018 -4.89 -46.34 -41.87
C ILE A 1018 -3.62 -46.63 -41.06
N PRO A 1019 -2.84 -47.69 -41.40
CA PRO A 1019 -1.66 -48.03 -40.63
C PRO A 1019 -0.60 -46.92 -40.75
N PRO A 1020 0.18 -46.66 -39.69
CA PRO A 1020 1.32 -45.76 -39.78
C PRO A 1020 2.31 -46.29 -40.83
N GLY A 1021 2.75 -45.42 -41.75
CA GLY A 1021 3.69 -45.80 -42.81
C GLY A 1021 5.03 -46.31 -42.26
N ASP A 1022 5.76 -47.10 -43.05
CA ASP A 1022 7.04 -47.70 -42.64
C ASP A 1022 8.13 -46.67 -42.31
N ASP A 1023 7.99 -45.42 -42.77
CA ASP A 1023 8.89 -44.28 -42.46
C ASP A 1023 8.59 -43.59 -41.10
N SER A 1024 7.64 -44.10 -40.30
CA SER A 1024 7.18 -43.46 -39.05
C SER A 1024 8.20 -43.51 -37.89
N GLY A 1025 9.28 -44.30 -37.99
CA GLY A 1025 10.27 -44.47 -36.92
C GLY A 1025 9.74 -45.20 -35.68
N LEU A 1026 8.52 -45.74 -35.72
CA LEU A 1026 7.88 -46.50 -34.65
C LEU A 1026 8.30 -47.97 -34.68
N ASN A 1027 8.59 -48.55 -33.52
CA ASN A 1027 8.83 -49.99 -33.42
C ASN A 1027 7.51 -50.79 -33.55
N GLU A 1028 7.60 -52.11 -33.68
CA GLU A 1028 6.44 -52.99 -33.84
C GLU A 1028 5.40 -52.84 -32.73
N SER A 1029 5.82 -52.83 -31.46
CA SER A 1029 4.91 -52.65 -30.32
C SER A 1029 4.19 -51.30 -30.32
N GLN A 1030 4.88 -50.23 -30.76
CA GLN A 1030 4.31 -48.89 -30.88
C GLN A 1030 3.34 -48.80 -32.06
N ARG A 1031 3.63 -49.46 -33.19
CA ARG A 1031 2.71 -49.54 -34.33
C ARG A 1031 1.40 -50.25 -33.97
N MET A 1032 1.48 -51.35 -33.23
CA MET A 1032 0.29 -52.02 -32.69
C MET A 1032 -0.48 -51.11 -31.72
N ALA A 1033 0.23 -50.40 -30.83
CA ALA A 1033 -0.40 -49.46 -29.92
C ALA A 1033 -1.12 -48.30 -30.65
N VAL A 1034 -0.55 -47.78 -31.73
CA VAL A 1034 -1.19 -46.76 -32.58
C VAL A 1034 -2.46 -47.30 -33.22
N GLN A 1035 -2.49 -48.55 -33.69
CA GLN A 1035 -3.68 -49.13 -34.32
C GLN A 1035 -4.80 -49.46 -33.31
N SER A 1036 -4.49 -49.51 -32.02
CA SER A 1036 -5.44 -49.93 -30.99
C SER A 1036 -6.63 -48.99 -30.82
N TRP A 1037 -6.57 -47.72 -31.27
CA TRP A 1037 -7.67 -46.77 -31.05
C TRP A 1037 -8.99 -47.16 -31.74
N ALA A 1038 -8.97 -48.06 -32.72
CA ALA A 1038 -10.19 -48.59 -33.33
C ALA A 1038 -11.03 -49.44 -32.38
N ALA A 1039 -10.45 -49.95 -31.29
CA ALA A 1039 -11.23 -50.56 -30.23
C ALA A 1039 -11.92 -49.48 -29.39
N PRO A 1040 -13.15 -49.72 -28.88
CA PRO A 1040 -13.86 -48.77 -28.01
C PRO A 1040 -13.08 -48.34 -26.76
N LEU A 1041 -12.18 -49.20 -26.27
CA LEU A 1041 -11.26 -48.92 -25.17
C LEU A 1041 -9.93 -49.61 -25.42
N SER A 1042 -8.84 -48.86 -25.29
CA SER A 1042 -7.48 -49.38 -25.42
C SER A 1042 -6.62 -48.94 -24.25
N LEU A 1043 -6.01 -49.92 -23.56
CA LEU A 1043 -5.08 -49.69 -22.46
C LEU A 1043 -3.66 -49.86 -22.97
N ILE A 1044 -2.93 -48.75 -23.10
CA ILE A 1044 -1.56 -48.73 -23.59
C ILE A 1044 -0.60 -48.60 -22.39
N TRP A 1045 0.17 -49.64 -22.13
CA TRP A 1045 1.14 -49.67 -21.03
C TRP A 1045 2.59 -49.66 -21.54
N GLY A 1046 3.47 -48.95 -20.83
CA GLY A 1046 4.90 -48.95 -21.15
C GLY A 1046 5.77 -48.28 -20.07
N PRO A 1047 7.00 -48.77 -19.81
CA PRO A 1047 7.96 -48.15 -18.89
C PRO A 1047 8.29 -46.68 -19.22
N PRO A 1048 8.85 -45.89 -18.28
CA PRO A 1048 9.34 -44.55 -18.59
C PRO A 1048 10.35 -44.57 -19.75
N GLY A 1049 10.26 -43.60 -20.66
CA GLY A 1049 11.19 -43.48 -21.81
C GLY A 1049 10.83 -44.29 -23.07
N THR A 1050 9.79 -45.14 -23.06
CA THR A 1050 9.42 -45.98 -24.22
C THR A 1050 8.63 -45.27 -25.34
N GLY A 1051 8.66 -43.94 -25.38
CA GLY A 1051 8.01 -43.18 -26.45
C GLY A 1051 6.47 -43.08 -26.35
N LYS A 1052 5.87 -43.27 -25.17
CA LYS A 1052 4.41 -43.15 -24.95
C LYS A 1052 3.80 -41.87 -25.54
N THR A 1053 4.45 -40.72 -25.30
CA THR A 1053 4.01 -39.43 -25.86
C THR A 1053 4.02 -39.44 -27.38
N THR A 1054 4.99 -40.10 -28.01
CA THR A 1054 5.06 -40.27 -29.47
C THR A 1054 3.87 -41.10 -29.96
N VAL A 1055 3.61 -42.25 -29.31
CA VAL A 1055 2.46 -43.11 -29.62
C VAL A 1055 1.13 -42.35 -29.52
N VAL A 1056 0.92 -41.55 -28.47
CA VAL A 1056 -0.30 -40.74 -28.31
C VAL A 1056 -0.48 -39.75 -29.46
N VAL A 1057 0.59 -39.07 -29.88
CA VAL A 1057 0.53 -38.10 -30.97
C VAL A 1057 0.25 -38.80 -32.31
N ASP A 1058 0.85 -39.96 -32.56
CA ASP A 1058 0.56 -40.76 -33.77
C ASP A 1058 -0.85 -41.36 -33.78
N ILE A 1059 -1.43 -41.65 -32.61
CA ILE A 1059 -2.86 -41.99 -32.47
C ILE A 1059 -3.73 -40.81 -32.92
N LEU A 1060 -3.47 -39.60 -32.41
CA LEU A 1060 -4.21 -38.39 -32.83
C LEU A 1060 -4.10 -38.18 -34.35
N ARG A 1061 -2.89 -38.32 -34.91
CA ARG A 1061 -2.64 -38.25 -36.35
C ARG A 1061 -3.46 -39.29 -37.12
N SER A 1062 -3.46 -40.55 -36.67
CA SER A 1062 -4.18 -41.65 -37.28
C SER A 1062 -5.70 -41.42 -37.27
N ILE A 1063 -6.27 -41.03 -36.13
CA ILE A 1063 -7.71 -40.71 -35.99
C ILE A 1063 -8.10 -39.59 -36.96
N ILE A 1064 -7.33 -38.50 -36.99
CA ILE A 1064 -7.65 -37.34 -37.83
C ILE A 1064 -7.59 -37.70 -39.32
N LYS A 1065 -6.57 -38.46 -39.75
CA LYS A 1065 -6.44 -38.91 -41.15
C LYS A 1065 -7.55 -39.87 -41.56
N THR A 1066 -7.94 -40.80 -40.69
CA THR A 1066 -8.98 -41.79 -41.00
C THR A 1066 -10.36 -41.16 -41.17
N TYR A 1067 -10.71 -40.14 -40.37
CA TYR A 1067 -12.04 -39.50 -40.42
C TYR A 1067 -12.10 -38.21 -41.26
N TYR A 1068 -11.02 -37.81 -41.91
CA TYR A 1068 -11.00 -36.59 -42.73
C TYR A 1068 -11.98 -36.70 -43.93
N PRO A 1069 -12.80 -35.68 -44.26
CA PRO A 1069 -12.85 -34.32 -43.70
C PRO A 1069 -13.84 -34.10 -42.53
N GLN A 1070 -14.57 -35.13 -42.09
CA GLN A 1070 -15.54 -35.05 -40.99
C GLN A 1070 -14.95 -35.63 -39.70
N THR A 1071 -13.85 -35.06 -39.23
CA THR A 1071 -13.15 -35.52 -38.03
C THR A 1071 -14.03 -35.38 -36.78
N PRO A 1072 -14.14 -36.42 -35.93
CA PRO A 1072 -14.85 -36.32 -34.66
C PRO A 1072 -14.15 -35.34 -33.71
N LYS A 1073 -14.88 -34.85 -32.70
CA LYS A 1073 -14.27 -34.06 -31.63
C LYS A 1073 -13.42 -34.98 -30.75
N ILE A 1074 -12.17 -34.61 -30.54
CA ILE A 1074 -11.17 -35.36 -29.78
C ILE A 1074 -10.78 -34.55 -28.56
N LEU A 1075 -10.87 -35.18 -27.39
CA LEU A 1075 -10.40 -34.62 -26.14
C LEU A 1075 -9.15 -35.37 -25.68
N MET A 1076 -8.04 -34.65 -25.51
CA MET A 1076 -6.79 -35.16 -24.98
C MET A 1076 -6.59 -34.60 -23.58
N THR A 1077 -6.55 -35.49 -22.59
CA THR A 1077 -6.36 -35.10 -21.18
C THR A 1077 -5.16 -35.78 -20.53
N ALA A 1078 -4.56 -35.09 -19.56
CA ALA A 1078 -3.52 -35.65 -18.70
C ALA A 1078 -3.55 -35.04 -17.29
N SER A 1079 -2.88 -35.69 -16.34
CA SER A 1079 -2.89 -35.28 -14.92
C SER A 1079 -2.13 -33.97 -14.64
N THR A 1080 -1.23 -33.53 -15.52
CA THR A 1080 -0.40 -32.33 -15.29
C THR A 1080 -0.33 -31.45 -16.54
N HIS A 1081 -0.18 -30.13 -16.34
CA HIS A 1081 -0.01 -29.18 -17.45
C HIS A 1081 1.18 -29.56 -18.34
N ASN A 1082 2.31 -29.94 -17.75
CA ASN A 1082 3.50 -30.37 -18.50
C ASN A 1082 3.23 -31.56 -19.42
N ALA A 1083 2.43 -32.54 -18.99
CA ALA A 1083 2.12 -33.70 -19.82
C ALA A 1083 1.25 -33.32 -21.03
N VAL A 1084 0.24 -32.46 -20.82
CA VAL A 1084 -0.62 -31.94 -21.90
C VAL A 1084 0.20 -31.10 -22.89
N ASP A 1085 1.01 -30.19 -22.37
CA ASP A 1085 1.82 -29.26 -23.17
C ASP A 1085 2.85 -30.02 -24.00
N ASN A 1086 3.47 -31.08 -23.46
CA ASN A 1086 4.39 -31.95 -24.21
C ASN A 1086 3.73 -32.67 -25.39
N VAL A 1087 2.46 -33.07 -25.27
CA VAL A 1087 1.72 -33.74 -26.35
C VAL A 1087 1.30 -32.70 -27.39
N LEU A 1088 0.76 -31.55 -26.95
CA LEU A 1088 0.38 -30.45 -27.85
C LEU A 1088 1.58 -29.94 -28.66
N GLU A 1089 2.74 -29.71 -28.04
CA GLU A 1089 3.94 -29.24 -28.74
C GLU A 1089 4.37 -30.19 -29.88
N ARG A 1090 4.32 -31.49 -29.62
CA ARG A 1090 4.67 -32.51 -30.63
C ARG A 1090 3.61 -32.63 -31.72
N PHE A 1091 2.32 -32.55 -31.34
CA PHE A 1091 1.23 -32.57 -32.31
C PHE A 1091 1.28 -31.36 -33.25
N VAL A 1092 1.58 -30.15 -32.73
CA VAL A 1092 1.70 -28.93 -33.55
C VAL A 1092 2.77 -29.11 -34.64
N LYS A 1093 3.93 -29.69 -34.31
CA LYS A 1093 4.99 -29.97 -35.30
C LYS A 1093 4.51 -30.90 -36.43
N ILE A 1094 3.79 -31.97 -36.08
CA ILE A 1094 3.22 -32.88 -37.08
C ILE A 1094 2.12 -32.17 -37.89
N ASN A 1095 1.31 -31.33 -37.25
CA ASN A 1095 0.25 -30.59 -37.94
C ASN A 1095 0.80 -29.56 -38.94
N GLU A 1096 1.96 -28.96 -38.65
CA GLU A 1096 2.68 -28.08 -39.59
C GLU A 1096 3.15 -28.84 -40.84
N GLU A 1097 3.67 -30.07 -40.66
CA GLU A 1097 4.15 -30.94 -41.74
C GLU A 1097 3.01 -31.51 -42.60
N ASP A 1098 1.97 -32.05 -41.95
CA ASP A 1098 0.91 -32.81 -42.61
C ASP A 1098 -0.35 -31.97 -42.94
N GLN A 1099 -0.47 -30.75 -42.41
CA GLN A 1099 -1.63 -29.87 -42.58
C GLN A 1099 -2.97 -30.54 -42.21
N LEU A 1100 -3.03 -31.22 -41.07
CA LEU A 1100 -4.17 -32.07 -40.66
C LEU A 1100 -5.40 -31.25 -40.24
N LEU A 1101 -5.20 -30.23 -39.40
CA LEU A 1101 -6.23 -29.36 -38.85
C LEU A 1101 -5.83 -27.89 -38.98
N ARG A 1102 -6.82 -27.01 -39.15
CA ARG A 1102 -6.59 -25.56 -39.04
C ARG A 1102 -6.26 -25.21 -37.60
N GLU A 1103 -5.40 -24.22 -37.40
CA GLU A 1103 -4.97 -23.81 -36.06
C GLU A 1103 -6.15 -23.43 -35.14
N GLU A 1104 -7.21 -22.83 -35.71
CA GLU A 1104 -8.44 -22.46 -35.00
C GLU A 1104 -9.19 -23.67 -34.40
N GLN A 1105 -9.00 -24.86 -34.97
CA GLN A 1105 -9.65 -26.11 -34.54
C GLN A 1105 -8.90 -26.80 -33.40
N ILE A 1106 -7.70 -26.33 -33.05
CA ILE A 1106 -6.86 -26.83 -31.96
C ILE A 1106 -7.00 -25.88 -30.77
N LEU A 1107 -7.30 -26.39 -29.58
CA LEU A 1107 -7.55 -25.58 -28.40
C LEU A 1107 -6.82 -26.14 -27.17
N ARG A 1108 -6.23 -25.26 -26.35
CA ARG A 1108 -5.62 -25.59 -25.06
C ARG A 1108 -6.44 -24.97 -23.92
N VAL A 1109 -6.95 -25.77 -23.00
CA VAL A 1109 -7.78 -25.29 -21.87
C VAL A 1109 -7.05 -25.46 -20.55
N ALA A 1110 -6.83 -24.36 -19.82
CA ALA A 1110 -6.12 -24.39 -18.54
C ALA A 1110 -6.81 -23.48 -17.52
N THR A 1111 -6.94 -23.95 -16.28
CA THR A 1111 -7.49 -23.17 -15.16
C THR A 1111 -6.55 -22.06 -14.68
N ASP A 1112 -5.26 -22.15 -15.03
CA ASP A 1112 -4.25 -21.13 -14.80
C ASP A 1112 -3.32 -21.04 -16.02
N GLN A 1113 -3.45 -19.95 -16.77
CA GLN A 1113 -2.63 -19.68 -17.95
C GLN A 1113 -1.14 -19.59 -17.63
N SER A 1114 -0.77 -19.19 -16.41
CA SER A 1114 0.64 -19.05 -16.03
C SER A 1114 1.38 -20.38 -15.94
N LYS A 1115 0.62 -21.49 -15.80
CA LYS A 1115 1.16 -22.86 -15.77
C LYS A 1115 1.30 -23.48 -17.16
N VAL A 1116 0.80 -22.82 -18.21
CA VAL A 1116 0.95 -23.26 -19.61
C VAL A 1116 2.26 -22.73 -20.17
N ASN A 1117 2.99 -23.58 -20.89
CA ASN A 1117 4.22 -23.22 -21.58
C ASN A 1117 4.00 -21.98 -22.48
N GLN A 1118 4.88 -20.99 -22.38
CA GLN A 1118 4.77 -19.69 -23.07
C GLN A 1118 4.58 -19.84 -24.58
N ASP A 1119 5.27 -20.80 -25.19
CA ASP A 1119 5.20 -21.03 -26.63
C ASP A 1119 3.83 -21.60 -27.06
N LEU A 1120 3.05 -22.19 -26.15
CA LEU A 1120 1.73 -22.77 -26.41
C LEU A 1120 0.56 -21.90 -25.93
N GLN A 1121 0.83 -20.78 -25.26
CA GLN A 1121 -0.21 -19.91 -24.70
C GLN A 1121 -1.16 -19.35 -25.76
N HIS A 1122 -0.74 -19.21 -27.02
CA HIS A 1122 -1.59 -18.73 -28.11
C HIS A 1122 -2.70 -19.73 -28.53
N PHE A 1123 -2.59 -21.00 -28.14
CA PHE A 1123 -3.67 -21.99 -28.27
C PHE A 1123 -4.70 -21.88 -27.14
N THR A 1124 -4.46 -21.06 -26.11
CA THR A 1124 -5.39 -20.93 -24.97
C THR A 1124 -6.61 -20.09 -25.30
N ILE A 1125 -7.74 -20.42 -24.66
CA ILE A 1125 -9.02 -19.69 -24.81
C ILE A 1125 -8.83 -18.19 -24.52
N ASP A 1126 -8.23 -17.85 -23.38
CA ASP A 1126 -8.05 -16.46 -22.94
C ASP A 1126 -7.16 -15.66 -23.92
N ALA A 1127 -6.07 -16.27 -24.41
CA ALA A 1127 -5.18 -15.63 -25.37
C ALA A 1127 -5.86 -15.33 -26.71
N ARG A 1128 -6.80 -16.18 -27.10
CA ARG A 1128 -7.55 -16.10 -28.35
C ARG A 1128 -8.69 -15.08 -28.31
N ILE A 1129 -9.21 -14.81 -27.12
CA ILE A 1129 -10.34 -13.90 -26.89
C ILE A 1129 -9.86 -12.49 -26.49
N GLY A 1130 -8.59 -12.35 -26.08
CA GLY A 1130 -7.97 -11.04 -25.85
C GLY A 1130 -8.34 -10.41 -24.50
N GLY A 1131 -8.74 -11.21 -23.52
CA GLY A 1131 -9.13 -10.74 -22.19
C GLY A 1131 -9.58 -11.88 -21.28
N ASP A 1132 -9.72 -11.56 -19.99
CA ASP A 1132 -10.22 -12.51 -18.97
C ASP A 1132 -11.73 -12.70 -19.13
N MET A 1133 -12.17 -13.94 -19.35
CA MET A 1133 -13.58 -14.33 -19.53
C MET A 1133 -14.48 -13.83 -18.39
N ASN A 1134 -13.93 -13.67 -17.19
CA ASN A 1134 -14.68 -13.24 -16.00
C ASN A 1134 -15.09 -11.76 -16.03
N GLN A 1135 -14.55 -10.96 -16.96
CA GLN A 1135 -14.77 -9.52 -17.00
C GLN A 1135 -15.90 -9.09 -17.95
N ASN A 1136 -16.32 -9.94 -18.89
CA ASN A 1136 -17.27 -9.55 -19.94
C ASN A 1136 -18.09 -10.74 -20.48
N SER A 1137 -19.41 -10.67 -20.36
CA SER A 1137 -20.34 -11.72 -20.82
C SER A 1137 -20.28 -12.00 -22.33
N ARG A 1138 -19.86 -11.02 -23.14
CA ARG A 1138 -19.62 -11.23 -24.58
C ARG A 1138 -18.41 -12.13 -24.84
N LEU A 1139 -17.38 -12.06 -24.00
CA LEU A 1139 -16.18 -12.90 -24.13
C LEU A 1139 -16.48 -14.35 -23.73
N VAL A 1140 -17.39 -14.57 -22.77
CA VAL A 1140 -17.89 -15.92 -22.42
C VAL A 1140 -18.59 -16.57 -23.62
N LYS A 1141 -19.45 -15.82 -24.32
CA LYS A 1141 -20.13 -16.33 -25.52
C LYS A 1141 -19.14 -16.65 -26.64
N GLN A 1142 -18.13 -15.80 -26.84
CA GLN A 1142 -17.04 -16.06 -27.80
C GLN A 1142 -16.18 -17.28 -27.40
N ALA A 1143 -15.96 -17.51 -26.10
CA ALA A 1143 -15.28 -18.70 -25.61
C ALA A 1143 -16.06 -19.96 -25.94
N GLN A 1144 -17.37 -19.94 -25.68
CA GLN A 1144 -18.26 -21.06 -25.97
C GLN A 1144 -18.31 -21.37 -27.47
N GLU A 1145 -18.46 -20.36 -28.33
CA GLU A 1145 -18.43 -20.53 -29.79
C GLU A 1145 -17.10 -21.12 -30.29
N ARG A 1146 -15.96 -20.76 -29.67
CA ARG A 1146 -14.64 -21.30 -30.03
C ARG A 1146 -14.45 -22.74 -29.58
N VAL A 1147 -14.94 -23.07 -28.40
CA VAL A 1147 -15.01 -24.46 -27.91
C VAL A 1147 -15.85 -25.32 -28.86
N GLU A 1148 -17.02 -24.82 -29.26
CA GLU A 1148 -17.90 -25.53 -30.18
C GLU A 1148 -17.27 -25.79 -31.56
N ARG A 1149 -16.45 -24.85 -32.04
CA ARG A 1149 -15.71 -24.96 -33.31
C ARG A 1149 -14.42 -25.79 -33.22
N SER A 1150 -13.93 -26.06 -32.01
CA SER A 1150 -12.71 -26.86 -31.83
C SER A 1150 -12.96 -28.34 -32.14
N VAL A 1151 -12.00 -28.96 -32.82
CA VAL A 1151 -11.99 -30.40 -33.15
C VAL A 1151 -11.09 -31.14 -32.18
N LEU A 1152 -9.97 -30.54 -31.77
CA LEU A 1152 -9.01 -31.16 -30.85
C LEU A 1152 -8.76 -30.25 -29.64
N VAL A 1153 -9.14 -30.72 -28.46
CA VAL A 1153 -9.00 -29.99 -27.20
C VAL A 1153 -7.98 -30.67 -26.29
N PHE A 1154 -7.03 -29.88 -25.80
CA PHE A 1154 -5.97 -30.29 -24.88
C PHE A 1154 -6.23 -29.69 -23.50
N THR A 1155 -6.48 -30.51 -22.49
CA THR A 1155 -6.78 -30.03 -21.13
C THR A 1155 -6.18 -30.93 -20.05
N THR A 1156 -6.04 -30.44 -18.83
CA THR A 1156 -5.73 -31.35 -17.70
C THR A 1156 -7.01 -32.06 -17.25
N CYS A 1157 -6.92 -33.20 -16.58
CA CYS A 1157 -8.12 -33.87 -16.04
C CYS A 1157 -8.91 -32.93 -15.09
N ALA A 1158 -8.21 -32.07 -14.34
CA ALA A 1158 -8.86 -31.01 -13.54
C ALA A 1158 -9.43 -29.87 -14.42
N GLY A 1159 -8.77 -29.51 -15.52
CA GLY A 1159 -9.27 -28.50 -16.45
C GLY A 1159 -10.45 -28.96 -17.30
N GLU A 1160 -10.58 -30.26 -17.56
CA GLU A 1160 -11.75 -30.89 -18.17
C GLU A 1160 -12.99 -30.73 -17.28
N SER A 1161 -12.84 -30.90 -15.97
CA SER A 1161 -13.96 -30.71 -15.03
C SER A 1161 -14.46 -29.26 -14.96
N ALA A 1162 -13.65 -28.29 -15.35
CA ALA A 1162 -14.06 -26.88 -15.44
C ALA A 1162 -14.69 -26.52 -16.79
N PHE A 1163 -14.73 -27.47 -17.73
CA PHE A 1163 -15.13 -27.31 -19.13
C PHE A 1163 -16.59 -27.66 -19.39
#